data_AF-A0A0S8JGQ2-F1
#
_entry.id   AF-A0A0S8JGQ2-F1
#
_cell.length_a   1.000
_cell.length_b   1.000
_cell.length_c   1.000
_cell.angle_alpha   90.00
_cell.angle_beta   90.00
_cell.angle_gamma   90.00
#
_symmetry.space_group_name_H-M   'P 1'
#
loop_
_entity.id
_entity.type
_entity.pdbx_description
1 polymer ?
#
loop_
_entity_poly.entity_id
_entity_poly.type
_entity_poly.pdbx_seq_one_letter_code
_entity_poly.pdbx_strand_id
1 'polypeptide(L)'
;MSSTKTVVAKGEQELRPIDPLRLLWSLTAVALAIILAYMHAFPQGAYPLHGIAPSLGLVVLSAASVLVVARASRPGVRTLAPVLLPCLLVVWAWWRTALARVPSYGTALMGTLLEGLLVFTIVLILASVGSAWNSFSIYAPSSAAGRKSRSMSRLDRSPAEATRPLLLDSLLVFVLLLALAMALWAIYEYFIRYERQLLELYGNLDARGRSLSDLPPQERAIFEALRARRVGSRFGNPNVLAGFLAMAAPLAIAAAVSWTDRSAKAAALAILGVLWYVVILSGSRGGMLTLFLATAGAVALLGRQAVRKQALILVIAGGVCAASVVLAIGSASRGPTDFERQPGDQVAGHTAAPRYGFFERLGASPTIAQRFYYLESGWAMIRQSPWLGHGLGSYAVLYPKYKKPLARETRYPHNIFCQLWVELGLVGLVVWTAWVAVVIASARRTVGCLKKSQNGALRVGIKMLLLAAIVFVFNNLFEMTWAFREAYLIWCLLMGAIVGLGAAGPAPDASAQGPPVATSRPPRAWGSIALAATPLVLGLALANPFLFRPMMAESCQIAATDLVEYGAREKVENEVLRLAHKMLRYQPRNPWYHNWLACFHRDMGRVEEAREEFRKALDLYGDSARIRADFAALEREDGRLDKARQLLGEAVERYPLKAYYHYLLADLEREAGNLEAARRHIDDALGCVLDTHEKLRFEQFRDELEAKDKSGP
;
A
#
# COMPACT_ATOMS: atom_id res chain seq x y z
N MET A 1 -74.89 32.59 4.40
CA MET A 1 -73.79 33.27 5.16
C MET A 1 -73.57 32.45 6.43
N SER A 2 -72.42 31.90 6.79
CA SER A 2 -71.07 31.78 6.22
C SER A 2 -70.46 30.60 7.00
N SER A 3 -70.16 29.48 6.34
CA SER A 3 -69.36 28.41 6.95
C SER A 3 -67.88 28.75 6.78
N THR A 4 -67.19 28.96 7.90
CA THR A 4 -65.74 29.13 7.91
C THR A 4 -65.10 27.76 7.75
N LYS A 5 -64.85 27.37 6.50
CA LYS A 5 -63.96 26.28 6.14
C LYS A 5 -62.53 26.67 6.53
N THR A 6 -62.06 26.18 7.67
CA THR A 6 -60.62 26.06 7.93
C THR A 6 -60.05 25.04 6.95
N VAL A 7 -59.31 25.56 5.97
CA VAL A 7 -58.50 24.79 5.05
C VAL A 7 -57.42 24.07 5.87
N VAL A 8 -57.59 22.77 6.08
CA VAL A 8 -56.53 21.89 6.56
C VAL A 8 -55.46 21.85 5.47
N ALA A 9 -54.29 22.41 5.77
CA ALA A 9 -53.13 22.35 4.92
C ALA A 9 -52.76 20.88 4.66
N LYS A 10 -52.77 20.51 3.37
CA LYS A 10 -52.27 19.24 2.86
C LYS A 10 -50.78 19.10 3.16
N GLY A 11 -50.44 18.05 3.91
CA GLY A 11 -49.27 17.22 3.69
C GLY A 11 -47.91 17.90 3.78
N GLU A 12 -47.41 18.11 5.00
CA GLU A 12 -46.00 17.85 5.23
C GLU A 12 -45.80 16.34 5.05
N GLN A 13 -45.19 15.93 3.93
CA GLN A 13 -44.62 14.59 3.84
C GLN A 13 -43.58 14.50 4.95
N GLU A 14 -43.92 13.84 6.06
CA GLU A 14 -42.93 13.33 7.01
C GLU A 14 -41.95 12.49 6.19
N LEU A 15 -40.79 13.08 5.89
CA LEU A 15 -39.65 12.38 5.34
C LEU A 15 -39.38 11.20 6.27
N ARG A 16 -39.63 9.98 5.77
CA ARG A 16 -39.39 8.76 6.54
C ARG A 16 -37.96 8.84 7.08
N PRO A 17 -37.75 8.69 8.40
CA PRO A 17 -36.42 8.73 8.96
C PRO A 17 -35.57 7.65 8.27
N ILE A 18 -34.53 8.10 7.54
CA ILE A 18 -33.60 7.19 6.88
C ILE A 18 -32.83 6.48 7.98
N ASP A 19 -32.98 5.17 8.07
CA ASP A 19 -32.20 4.31 8.94
C ASP A 19 -30.70 4.51 8.61
N PRO A 20 -29.91 5.13 9.51
CA PRO A 20 -28.52 5.45 9.24
C PRO A 20 -27.66 4.21 8.99
N LEU A 21 -28.06 3.05 9.54
CA LEU A 21 -27.40 1.77 9.29
C LEU A 21 -27.66 1.29 7.87
N ARG A 22 -28.91 1.35 7.39
CA ARG A 22 -29.21 1.02 5.98
C ARG A 22 -28.45 1.93 5.03
N LEU A 23 -28.34 3.21 5.35
CA LEU A 23 -27.56 4.15 4.55
C LEU A 23 -26.07 3.75 4.51
N LEU A 24 -25.46 3.43 5.67
CA LEU A 24 -24.07 2.98 5.74
C LEU A 24 -23.84 1.66 4.97
N TRP A 25 -24.77 0.72 5.07
CA TRP A 25 -24.73 -0.55 4.32
C TRP A 25 -24.84 -0.34 2.81
N SER A 26 -25.78 0.48 2.36
CA SER A 26 -25.94 0.83 0.94
C SER A 26 -24.70 1.53 0.41
N LEU A 27 -24.13 2.47 1.17
CA LEU A 27 -22.89 3.16 0.84
C LEU A 27 -21.71 2.19 0.74
N THR A 28 -21.58 1.24 1.67
CA THR A 28 -20.50 0.23 1.67
C THR A 28 -20.63 -0.74 0.49
N ALA A 29 -21.86 -1.17 0.15
CA ALA A 29 -22.10 -2.04 -0.99
C ALA A 29 -21.79 -1.34 -2.32
N VAL A 30 -22.19 -0.07 -2.45
CA VAL A 30 -21.86 0.77 -3.62
C VAL A 30 -20.35 0.99 -3.74
N ALA A 31 -19.67 1.23 -2.61
CA ALA A 31 -18.19 1.31 -2.55
C ALA A 31 -17.53 0.09 -3.17
N LEU A 32 -17.94 -1.09 -2.70
CA LEU A 32 -17.38 -2.37 -3.09
C LEU A 32 -17.65 -2.63 -4.57
N ALA A 33 -18.85 -2.32 -5.06
CA ALA A 33 -19.19 -2.45 -6.46
C ALA A 33 -18.34 -1.53 -7.35
N ILE A 34 -18.12 -0.27 -6.95
CA ILE A 34 -17.26 0.68 -7.69
C ILE A 34 -15.82 0.18 -7.73
N ILE A 35 -15.27 -0.26 -6.60
CA ILE A 35 -13.91 -0.79 -6.52
C ILE A 35 -13.77 -2.01 -7.44
N LEU A 36 -14.71 -2.96 -7.39
CA LEU A 36 -14.69 -4.17 -8.20
C LEU A 36 -14.87 -3.89 -9.71
N ALA A 37 -15.77 -2.99 -10.08
CA ALA A 37 -16.02 -2.61 -11.47
C ALA A 37 -14.80 -1.87 -12.08
N TYR A 38 -14.21 -0.93 -11.36
CA TYR A 38 -12.98 -0.26 -11.79
C TYR A 38 -11.83 -1.26 -11.94
N MET A 39 -11.67 -2.15 -10.95
CA MET A 39 -10.67 -3.21 -10.99
C MET A 39 -10.82 -4.13 -12.20
N HIS A 40 -12.03 -4.34 -12.69
CA HIS A 40 -12.29 -5.12 -13.90
C HIS A 40 -11.96 -4.32 -15.18
N ALA A 41 -12.33 -3.04 -15.23
CA ALA A 41 -12.17 -2.20 -16.43
C ALA A 41 -10.72 -1.77 -16.72
N PHE A 42 -9.86 -1.66 -15.70
CA PHE A 42 -8.47 -1.17 -15.86
C PHE A 42 -7.43 -2.20 -15.35
N PRO A 43 -7.23 -3.32 -16.07
CA PRO A 43 -6.36 -4.43 -15.64
C PRO A 43 -4.86 -4.13 -15.72
N GLN A 44 -4.45 -3.07 -16.43
CA GLN A 44 -3.03 -2.66 -16.56
C GLN A 44 -2.45 -1.98 -15.32
N GLY A 45 -3.29 -1.64 -14.32
CA GLY A 45 -2.85 -1.13 -13.00
C GLY A 45 -2.20 -2.18 -12.07
N ALA A 46 -1.76 -3.33 -12.61
CA ALA A 46 -1.06 -4.37 -11.84
C ALA A 46 0.39 -3.99 -11.50
N TYR A 47 0.94 -2.95 -12.14
CA TYR A 47 2.13 -2.26 -11.67
C TYR A 47 1.73 -1.08 -10.76
N PRO A 48 2.45 -0.85 -9.63
CA PRO A 48 2.10 0.15 -8.61
C PRO A 48 2.16 1.62 -9.08
N LEU A 49 2.34 1.89 -10.38
CA LEU A 49 2.42 3.23 -10.96
C LEU A 49 1.06 3.94 -11.04
N HIS A 50 -0.06 3.22 -10.94
CA HIS A 50 -1.41 3.83 -11.06
C HIS A 50 -2.34 3.47 -9.90
N GLY A 51 -1.90 3.76 -8.67
CA GLY A 51 -2.71 3.63 -7.46
C GLY A 51 -3.82 4.67 -7.31
N ILE A 52 -4.46 5.14 -8.38
CA ILE A 52 -5.28 6.37 -8.38
C ILE A 52 -6.77 6.13 -8.05
N ALA A 53 -7.34 4.94 -8.25
CA ALA A 53 -8.80 4.82 -8.33
C ALA A 53 -9.59 4.35 -7.09
N PRO A 54 -9.04 3.56 -6.14
CA PRO A 54 -9.77 3.26 -4.90
C PRO A 54 -10.00 4.52 -4.03
N SER A 55 -9.19 5.56 -4.26
CA SER A 55 -9.17 6.86 -3.56
C SER A 55 -10.47 7.58 -3.54
N LEU A 56 -11.07 7.76 -4.72
CA LEU A 56 -12.17 8.69 -4.88
C LEU A 56 -13.43 8.10 -4.21
N GLY A 57 -13.64 6.79 -4.36
CA GLY A 57 -14.70 6.06 -3.68
C GLY A 57 -14.56 6.13 -2.16
N LEU A 58 -13.39 5.78 -1.63
CA LEU A 58 -13.13 5.82 -0.18
C LEU A 58 -13.20 7.23 0.39
N VAL A 59 -12.71 8.25 -0.31
CA VAL A 59 -12.76 9.66 0.11
C VAL A 59 -14.18 10.23 0.06
N VAL A 60 -14.98 9.89 -0.96
CA VAL A 60 -16.38 10.33 -1.06
C VAL A 60 -17.26 9.66 0.00
N LEU A 61 -17.07 8.36 0.24
CA LEU A 61 -17.73 7.64 1.34
C LEU A 61 -17.32 8.18 2.70
N SER A 62 -16.03 8.49 2.83
CA SER A 62 -15.45 9.14 4.00
C SER A 62 -16.09 10.51 4.25
N ALA A 63 -16.12 11.39 3.25
CA ALA A 63 -16.68 12.73 3.35
C ALA A 63 -18.19 12.72 3.66
N ALA A 64 -18.96 11.84 3.00
CA ALA A 64 -20.37 11.65 3.27
C ALA A 64 -20.62 11.15 4.71
N SER A 65 -19.79 10.22 5.19
CA SER A 65 -19.87 9.69 6.56
C SER A 65 -19.55 10.77 7.61
N VAL A 66 -18.57 11.65 7.37
CA VAL A 66 -18.27 12.80 8.26
C VAL A 66 -19.47 13.72 8.38
N LEU A 67 -20.08 14.12 7.25
CA LEU A 67 -21.18 15.09 7.23
C LEU A 67 -22.42 14.55 7.93
N VAL A 68 -22.72 13.26 7.73
CA VAL A 68 -23.83 12.57 8.40
C VAL A 68 -23.58 12.51 9.92
N VAL A 69 -22.36 12.21 10.37
CA VAL A 69 -22.07 12.09 11.81
C VAL A 69 -21.91 13.44 12.52
N ALA A 70 -21.27 14.42 11.89
CA ALA A 70 -21.14 15.78 12.44
C ALA A 70 -22.51 16.44 12.64
N ARG A 71 -23.50 16.07 11.83
CA ARG A 71 -24.89 16.51 11.98
C ARG A 71 -25.66 15.71 13.03
N ALA A 72 -25.31 14.44 13.23
CA ALA A 72 -26.01 13.53 14.15
C ALA A 72 -25.48 13.54 15.59
N SER A 73 -24.26 14.02 15.86
CA SER A 73 -23.66 13.97 17.20
C SER A 73 -22.60 15.05 17.44
N ARG A 74 -22.49 15.53 18.68
CA ARG A 74 -21.45 16.49 19.13
C ARG A 74 -20.31 15.74 19.83
N PRO A 75 -19.26 15.28 19.12
CA PRO A 75 -18.17 14.53 19.76
C PRO A 75 -17.44 15.38 20.80
N GLY A 76 -17.13 14.78 21.95
CA GLY A 76 -16.38 15.45 23.02
C GLY A 76 -14.86 15.53 22.72
N VAL A 77 -14.15 16.43 23.41
CA VAL A 77 -12.69 16.62 23.27
C VAL A 77 -11.90 15.32 23.47
N ARG A 78 -12.35 14.45 24.38
CA ARG A 78 -11.72 13.13 24.64
C ARG A 78 -11.77 12.19 23.44
N THR A 79 -12.80 12.30 22.60
CA THR A 79 -12.94 11.50 21.38
C THR A 79 -11.95 11.94 20.32
N LEU A 80 -11.69 13.25 20.21
CA LEU A 80 -10.85 13.83 19.16
C LEU A 80 -9.36 13.95 19.54
N ALA A 81 -9.01 13.90 20.83
CA ALA A 81 -7.61 13.94 21.28
C ALA A 81 -6.67 12.93 20.59
N PRO A 82 -7.07 11.66 20.31
CA PRO A 82 -6.23 10.69 19.59
C PRO A 82 -5.88 11.08 18.15
N VAL A 83 -6.58 12.06 17.56
CA VAL A 83 -6.33 12.56 16.20
C VAL A 83 -5.15 13.53 16.17
N LEU A 84 -4.76 14.11 17.31
CA LEU A 84 -3.68 15.09 17.38
C LEU A 84 -2.32 14.50 16.99
N LEU A 85 -2.00 13.28 17.42
CA LEU A 85 -0.73 12.62 17.09
C LEU A 85 -0.55 12.34 15.59
N PRO A 86 -1.51 11.73 14.87
CA PRO A 86 -1.36 11.55 13.43
C PRO A 86 -1.41 12.89 12.66
N CYS A 87 -2.13 13.91 13.13
CA CYS A 87 -2.02 15.28 12.58
C CYS A 87 -0.61 15.84 12.75
N LEU A 88 -0.01 15.72 13.94
CA LEU A 88 1.36 16.15 14.20
C LEU A 88 2.35 15.39 13.32
N LEU A 89 2.15 14.09 13.11
CA LEU A 89 3.00 13.29 12.23
C LEU A 89 2.94 13.77 10.78
N VAL A 90 1.74 14.07 10.28
CA VAL A 90 1.53 14.61 8.93
C VAL A 90 2.17 16.00 8.79
N VAL A 91 1.93 16.90 9.73
CA VAL A 91 2.51 18.25 9.73
C VAL A 91 4.03 18.18 9.83
N TRP A 92 4.56 17.30 10.68
CA TRP A 92 5.99 17.04 10.80
C TRP A 92 6.58 16.52 9.50
N ALA A 93 5.97 15.49 8.91
CA ALA A 93 6.39 14.93 7.64
C ALA A 93 6.37 15.97 6.52
N TRP A 94 5.37 16.85 6.52
CA TRP A 94 5.24 17.94 5.57
C TRP A 94 6.38 18.95 5.72
N TRP A 95 6.51 19.50 6.92
CA TRP A 95 7.54 20.49 7.23
C TRP A 95 8.92 19.93 6.93
N ARG A 96 9.17 18.67 7.32
CA ARG A 96 10.45 18.03 7.09
C ARG A 96 10.73 17.80 5.61
N THR A 97 9.75 17.34 4.84
CA THR A 97 9.91 17.12 3.40
C THR A 97 10.12 18.44 2.65
N ALA A 98 9.44 19.52 3.04
CA ALA A 98 9.63 20.84 2.46
C ALA A 98 11.05 21.41 2.67
N LEU A 99 11.71 21.02 3.77
CA LEU A 99 13.09 21.41 4.10
C LEU A 99 14.12 20.34 3.69
N ALA A 100 13.73 19.31 2.94
CA ALA A 100 14.65 18.28 2.50
C ALA A 100 15.67 18.86 1.50
N ARG A 101 16.95 18.48 1.66
CA ARG A 101 18.01 18.83 0.70
C ARG A 101 18.01 17.92 -0.52
N VAL A 102 17.20 16.87 -0.49
CA VAL A 102 17.12 15.83 -1.51
C VAL A 102 15.75 15.96 -2.19
N PRO A 103 15.67 15.90 -3.53
CA PRO A 103 14.40 15.97 -4.25
C PRO A 103 13.49 14.83 -3.79
N SER A 104 12.35 15.17 -3.20
CA SER A 104 11.47 14.18 -2.57
C SER A 104 10.52 13.56 -3.60
N TYR A 105 10.54 12.23 -3.71
CA TYR A 105 9.45 11.44 -4.31
C TYR A 105 8.33 11.13 -3.31
N GLY A 106 8.39 11.71 -2.10
CA GLY A 106 7.51 11.41 -0.98
C GLY A 106 6.08 11.94 -1.09
N THR A 107 5.69 12.55 -2.21
CA THR A 107 4.34 13.11 -2.43
C THR A 107 3.26 12.02 -2.37
N ALA A 108 3.50 10.86 -2.98
CA ALA A 108 2.59 9.72 -2.92
C ALA A 108 2.44 9.16 -1.49
N LEU A 109 3.54 9.11 -0.73
CA LEU A 109 3.52 8.68 0.66
C LEU A 109 2.81 9.71 1.56
N MET A 110 3.02 11.00 1.31
CA MET A 110 2.29 12.09 1.97
C MET A 110 0.79 12.01 1.70
N GLY A 111 0.38 11.80 0.45
CA GLY A 111 -1.02 11.58 0.08
C GLY A 111 -1.62 10.40 0.83
N THR A 112 -0.89 9.29 0.90
CA THR A 112 -1.27 8.09 1.65
C THR A 112 -1.48 8.37 3.14
N LEU A 113 -0.57 9.13 3.78
CA LEU A 113 -0.70 9.56 5.18
C LEU A 113 -1.94 10.43 5.42
N LEU A 114 -2.21 11.38 4.53
CA LEU A 114 -3.38 12.27 4.62
C LEU A 114 -4.69 11.49 4.51
N GLU A 115 -4.78 10.56 3.57
CA GLU A 115 -5.95 9.71 3.40
C GLU A 115 -6.14 8.76 4.59
N GLY A 116 -5.05 8.18 5.11
CA GLY A 116 -5.11 7.34 6.31
C GLY A 116 -5.60 8.12 7.54
N LEU A 117 -5.12 9.35 7.74
CA LEU A 117 -5.61 10.26 8.79
C LEU A 117 -7.11 10.55 8.64
N LEU A 118 -7.59 10.78 7.41
CA LEU A 118 -9.00 10.99 7.12
C LEU A 118 -9.83 9.75 7.50
N VAL A 119 -9.46 8.57 6.98
CA VAL A 119 -10.14 7.30 7.27
C VAL A 119 -10.13 7.00 8.77
N PHE A 120 -9.00 7.17 9.45
CA PHE A 120 -8.87 6.98 10.90
C PHE A 120 -9.86 7.87 11.65
N THR A 121 -9.90 9.16 11.35
CA THR A 121 -10.75 10.15 12.02
C THR A 121 -12.22 9.80 11.87
N ILE A 122 -12.62 9.38 10.68
CA ILE A 122 -14.01 9.05 10.35
C ILE A 122 -14.48 7.81 11.08
N VAL A 123 -13.68 6.75 11.03
CA VAL A 123 -14.05 5.50 11.68
C VAL A 123 -14.04 5.68 13.21
N LEU A 124 -13.11 6.48 13.75
CA LEU A 124 -13.13 6.89 15.15
C LEU A 124 -14.44 7.59 15.53
N ILE A 125 -14.90 8.54 14.71
CA ILE A 125 -16.15 9.27 14.93
C ILE A 125 -17.36 8.31 14.83
N LEU A 126 -17.43 7.50 13.77
CA LEU A 126 -18.50 6.51 13.56
C LEU A 126 -18.57 5.50 14.71
N ALA A 127 -17.43 4.98 15.16
CA ALA A 127 -17.39 4.00 16.26
C ALA A 127 -17.75 4.62 17.61
N SER A 128 -17.38 5.89 17.84
CA SER A 128 -17.74 6.62 19.06
C SER A 128 -19.22 7.02 19.12
N VAL A 129 -19.85 7.25 17.96
CA VAL A 129 -21.27 7.59 17.85
C VAL A 129 -22.15 6.35 17.80
N GLY A 130 -21.72 5.31 17.07
CA GLY A 130 -22.44 4.04 16.98
C GLY A 130 -22.65 3.36 18.34
N SER A 131 -21.75 3.55 19.29
CA SER A 131 -21.95 3.11 20.68
C SER A 131 -23.05 3.89 21.41
N ALA A 132 -23.24 5.17 21.08
CA ALA A 132 -24.34 6.00 21.59
C ALA A 132 -25.66 5.73 20.83
N TRP A 133 -25.59 5.26 19.58
CA TRP A 133 -26.76 4.82 18.82
C TRP A 133 -27.45 3.59 19.43
N ASN A 134 -26.73 2.73 20.15
CA ASN A 134 -27.36 1.68 20.98
C ASN A 134 -28.29 2.25 22.06
N SER A 135 -28.20 3.56 22.38
CA SER A 135 -29.08 4.27 23.31
C SER A 135 -30.21 5.04 22.61
N PHE A 136 -30.13 5.25 21.29
CA PHE A 136 -31.18 5.87 20.48
C PHE A 136 -32.15 4.80 19.98
N SER A 137 -32.98 4.28 20.87
CA SER A 137 -34.19 3.58 20.47
C SER A 137 -35.12 4.61 19.84
N ILE A 138 -35.28 4.57 18.52
CA ILE A 138 -36.29 5.37 17.82
C ILE A 138 -37.65 4.91 18.34
N TYR A 139 -38.31 5.76 19.12
CA TYR A 139 -39.75 5.78 19.43
C TYR A 139 -40.53 4.55 18.94
N ALA A 140 -40.81 3.60 19.84
CA ALA A 140 -42.10 2.94 19.79
C ALA A 140 -43.12 4.02 20.21
N PRO A 141 -44.08 4.42 19.36
CA PRO A 141 -45.05 5.43 19.76
C PRO A 141 -45.87 4.88 20.93
N SER A 142 -45.60 5.41 22.13
CA SER A 142 -46.38 5.20 23.33
C SER A 142 -47.68 6.03 23.23
N SER A 143 -48.58 5.65 22.32
CA SER A 143 -49.93 6.21 22.26
C SER A 143 -50.87 5.27 21.51
N ALA A 144 -51.06 4.06 22.03
CA ALA A 144 -52.23 3.22 21.74
C ALA A 144 -52.48 2.25 22.91
N ALA A 145 -52.59 2.79 24.12
CA ALA A 145 -53.29 2.09 25.19
C ALA A 145 -54.77 2.03 24.80
N GLY A 146 -55.19 0.91 24.21
CA GLY A 146 -56.60 0.65 23.96
C GLY A 146 -56.93 -0.14 22.70
N ARG A 147 -56.43 -1.38 22.57
CA ARG A 147 -57.22 -2.48 21.97
C ARG A 147 -56.58 -3.82 22.29
N LYS A 148 -57.29 -4.61 23.09
CA LYS A 148 -57.00 -6.03 23.34
C LYS A 148 -56.98 -6.75 21.99
N SER A 149 -55.81 -7.25 21.58
CA SER A 149 -55.70 -8.33 20.60
C SER A 149 -54.82 -9.42 21.22
N ARG A 150 -55.45 -10.56 21.48
CA ARG A 150 -54.84 -11.82 21.91
C ARG A 150 -54.02 -12.41 20.76
N SER A 151 -53.01 -13.19 21.13
CA SER A 151 -52.25 -14.12 20.29
C SER A 151 -51.10 -13.51 19.47
N MET A 152 -49.92 -13.47 20.09
CA MET A 152 -48.65 -13.83 19.43
C MET A 152 -47.62 -14.25 20.49
N SER A 153 -47.71 -15.50 20.92
CA SER A 153 -46.65 -16.18 21.67
C SER A 153 -45.58 -16.65 20.68
N ARG A 154 -44.50 -15.87 20.52
CA ARG A 154 -43.16 -16.34 20.11
C ARG A 154 -42.20 -15.15 20.05
N LEU A 155 -41.07 -15.30 20.74
CA LEU A 155 -39.89 -14.42 20.83
C LEU A 155 -39.93 -13.34 21.93
N ASP A 156 -40.05 -13.81 23.17
CA ASP A 156 -39.31 -13.19 24.29
C ASP A 156 -37.80 -13.42 24.02
N ARG A 157 -37.18 -12.51 23.25
CA ARG A 157 -35.73 -12.28 23.34
C ARG A 157 -35.56 -11.11 24.30
N SER A 158 -34.78 -11.31 25.36
CA SER A 158 -34.49 -10.21 26.28
C SER A 158 -33.91 -9.01 25.51
N PRO A 159 -34.23 -7.75 25.87
CA PRO A 159 -33.64 -6.56 25.24
C PRO A 159 -32.10 -6.54 25.29
N ALA A 160 -31.50 -7.33 26.19
CA ALA A 160 -30.06 -7.51 26.32
C ALA A 160 -29.43 -8.38 25.21
N GLU A 161 -30.21 -9.21 24.51
CA GLU A 161 -29.71 -10.03 23.39
C GLU A 161 -29.78 -9.31 22.03
N ALA A 162 -30.53 -8.20 21.94
CA ALA A 162 -30.79 -7.50 20.67
C ALA A 162 -29.68 -6.52 20.24
N THR A 163 -28.67 -6.27 21.07
CA THR A 163 -27.70 -5.19 20.87
C THR A 163 -26.29 -5.71 20.62
N ARG A 164 -26.10 -6.47 19.53
CA ARG A 164 -24.76 -6.58 18.94
C ARG A 164 -24.41 -5.22 18.33
N PRO A 165 -23.22 -4.63 18.61
CA PRO A 165 -22.83 -3.41 17.92
C PRO A 165 -22.67 -3.75 16.44
N LEU A 166 -23.69 -3.42 15.65
CA LEU A 166 -23.82 -3.80 14.24
C LEU A 166 -22.56 -3.40 13.44
N LEU A 167 -21.91 -2.31 13.86
CA LEU A 167 -20.66 -1.80 13.29
C LEU A 167 -19.49 -2.80 13.36
N LEU A 168 -19.30 -3.52 14.48
CA LEU A 168 -18.16 -4.44 14.62
C LEU A 168 -18.32 -5.68 13.74
N ASP A 169 -19.52 -6.25 13.72
CA ASP A 169 -19.83 -7.40 12.85
C ASP A 169 -19.74 -6.98 11.37
N SER A 170 -20.24 -5.79 11.01
CA SER A 170 -20.06 -5.23 9.66
C SER A 170 -18.59 -5.05 9.28
N LEU A 171 -17.76 -4.54 10.20
CA LEU A 171 -16.32 -4.35 9.96
C LEU A 171 -15.60 -5.68 9.75
N LEU A 172 -15.91 -6.67 10.59
CA LEU A 172 -15.36 -8.03 10.47
C LEU A 172 -15.73 -8.65 9.13
N VAL A 173 -17.01 -8.58 8.75
CA VAL A 173 -17.49 -9.10 7.46
C VAL A 173 -16.81 -8.37 6.31
N PHE A 174 -16.71 -7.05 6.36
CA PHE A 174 -16.07 -6.26 5.30
C PHE A 174 -14.61 -6.67 5.08
N VAL A 175 -13.80 -6.74 6.16
CA VAL A 175 -12.38 -7.11 6.04
C VAL A 175 -12.23 -8.56 5.57
N LEU A 176 -13.09 -9.47 6.03
CA LEU A 176 -13.05 -10.88 5.62
C LEU A 176 -13.44 -11.07 4.14
N LEU A 177 -14.49 -10.38 3.67
CA LEU A 177 -14.90 -10.44 2.27
C LEU A 177 -13.85 -9.82 1.36
N LEU A 178 -13.23 -8.71 1.78
CA LEU A 178 -12.15 -8.10 1.02
C LEU A 178 -10.92 -9.02 0.96
N ALA A 179 -10.53 -9.64 2.08
CA ALA A 179 -9.45 -10.62 2.11
C ALA A 179 -9.74 -11.84 1.24
N LEU A 180 -10.98 -12.35 1.27
CA LEU A 180 -11.44 -13.44 0.41
C LEU A 180 -11.36 -13.03 -1.07
N ALA A 181 -11.85 -11.85 -1.45
CA ALA A 181 -11.79 -11.38 -2.82
C ALA A 181 -10.34 -11.29 -3.34
N MET A 182 -9.42 -10.74 -2.53
CA MET A 182 -7.99 -10.67 -2.88
C MET A 182 -7.35 -12.05 -3.00
N ALA A 183 -7.75 -12.99 -2.13
CA ALA A 183 -7.24 -14.35 -2.15
C ALA A 183 -7.78 -15.16 -3.33
N LEU A 184 -9.07 -15.06 -3.66
CA LEU A 184 -9.66 -15.71 -4.84
C LEU A 184 -9.04 -15.19 -6.14
N TRP A 185 -8.76 -13.88 -6.21
CA TRP A 185 -8.04 -13.31 -7.34
C TRP A 185 -6.60 -13.87 -7.44
N ALA A 186 -5.90 -14.04 -6.32
CA ALA A 186 -4.57 -14.66 -6.30
C ALA A 186 -4.60 -16.11 -6.80
N ILE A 187 -5.63 -16.88 -6.45
CA ILE A 187 -5.84 -18.25 -6.95
C ILE A 187 -6.06 -18.24 -8.47
N TYR A 188 -6.92 -17.34 -8.96
CA TYR A 188 -7.13 -17.16 -10.40
C TYR A 188 -5.82 -16.78 -11.12
N GLU A 189 -5.00 -15.91 -10.51
CA GLU A 189 -3.69 -15.55 -11.07
C GLU A 189 -2.77 -16.75 -11.19
N TYR A 190 -2.68 -17.54 -10.11
CA TYR A 190 -1.79 -18.70 -10.04
C TYR A 190 -2.11 -19.77 -11.08
N PHE A 191 -3.39 -20.12 -11.24
CA PHE A 191 -3.81 -21.25 -12.07
C PHE A 191 -4.15 -20.89 -13.51
N ILE A 192 -4.65 -19.67 -13.77
CA ILE A 192 -5.20 -19.32 -15.08
C ILE A 192 -4.42 -18.17 -15.71
N ARG A 193 -4.29 -17.05 -15.00
CA ARG A 193 -3.77 -15.81 -15.59
C ARG A 193 -2.29 -15.92 -15.95
N TYR A 194 -1.45 -16.38 -15.03
CA TYR A 194 -0.01 -16.47 -15.27
C TYR A 194 0.33 -17.41 -16.41
N GLU A 195 -0.40 -18.53 -16.51
CA GLU A 195 -0.25 -19.45 -17.63
C GLU A 195 -0.61 -18.78 -18.94
N ARG A 196 -1.81 -18.19 -19.03
CA ARG A 196 -2.24 -17.47 -20.24
C ARG A 196 -1.28 -16.35 -20.65
N GLN A 197 -0.79 -15.56 -19.70
CA GLN A 197 0.17 -14.49 -19.97
C GLN A 197 1.51 -15.02 -20.47
N LEU A 198 2.00 -16.12 -19.89
CA LEU A 198 3.20 -16.79 -20.40
C LEU A 198 2.96 -17.30 -21.83
N LEU A 199 1.83 -17.95 -22.11
CA LEU A 199 1.46 -18.42 -23.46
C LEU A 199 1.47 -17.28 -24.49
N GLU A 200 0.81 -16.17 -24.16
CA GLU A 200 0.75 -14.98 -25.02
C GLU A 200 2.14 -14.38 -25.25
N LEU A 201 2.98 -14.30 -24.20
CA LEU A 201 4.34 -13.78 -24.32
C LEU A 201 5.23 -14.70 -25.17
N TYR A 202 5.18 -16.02 -24.97
CA TYR A 202 5.91 -16.98 -25.83
C TYR A 202 5.44 -16.90 -27.27
N GLY A 203 4.12 -16.91 -27.53
CA GLY A 203 3.60 -16.79 -28.88
C GLY A 203 4.02 -15.50 -29.58
N ASN A 204 4.12 -14.39 -28.84
CA ASN A 204 4.61 -13.11 -29.36
C ASN A 204 6.12 -13.10 -29.64
N LEU A 205 6.91 -13.87 -28.88
CA LEU A 205 8.33 -14.05 -29.12
C LEU A 205 8.56 -14.87 -30.40
N ASP A 206 7.88 -16.02 -30.51
CA ASP A 206 7.95 -16.92 -31.66
C ASP A 206 7.50 -16.23 -32.94
N ALA A 207 6.36 -15.52 -32.90
CA ALA A 207 5.83 -14.78 -34.05
C ALA A 207 6.78 -13.66 -34.55
N ARG A 208 7.68 -13.18 -33.70
CA ARG A 208 8.68 -12.16 -34.04
C ARG A 208 10.06 -12.76 -34.32
N GLY A 209 10.20 -14.09 -34.28
CA GLY A 209 11.50 -14.77 -34.41
C GLY A 209 12.51 -14.34 -33.34
N ARG A 210 12.03 -13.90 -32.17
CA ARG A 210 12.86 -13.44 -31.06
C ARG A 210 12.92 -14.48 -29.96
N SER A 211 14.08 -14.65 -29.36
CA SER A 211 14.30 -15.47 -28.18
C SER A 211 14.10 -14.65 -26.89
N LEU A 212 14.02 -15.34 -25.74
CA LEU A 212 13.98 -14.68 -24.44
C LEU A 212 15.22 -13.81 -24.18
N SER A 213 16.36 -14.18 -24.78
CA SER A 213 17.63 -13.48 -24.66
C SER A 213 17.69 -12.15 -25.43
N ASP A 214 16.76 -11.94 -26.36
CA ASP A 214 16.63 -10.71 -27.14
C ASP A 214 15.74 -9.66 -26.44
N LEU A 215 15.04 -10.05 -25.36
CA LEU A 215 14.17 -9.14 -24.62
C LEU A 215 14.96 -8.15 -23.77
N PRO A 216 14.50 -6.89 -23.65
CA PRO A 216 15.03 -5.93 -22.69
C PRO A 216 15.00 -6.49 -21.26
N PRO A 217 15.93 -6.08 -20.38
CA PRO A 217 16.01 -6.60 -19.00
C PRO A 217 14.70 -6.49 -18.21
N GLN A 218 13.93 -5.41 -18.42
CA GLN A 218 12.65 -5.19 -17.74
C GLN A 218 11.57 -6.19 -18.18
N GLU A 219 11.46 -6.45 -19.48
CA GLU A 219 10.51 -7.44 -20.03
C GLU A 219 10.89 -8.87 -19.62
N ARG A 220 12.19 -9.17 -19.60
CA ARG A 220 12.67 -10.47 -19.11
C ARG A 220 12.40 -10.68 -17.63
N ALA A 221 12.57 -9.65 -16.79
CA ALA A 221 12.24 -9.71 -15.38
C ALA A 221 10.75 -9.98 -15.14
N ILE A 222 9.86 -9.46 -15.99
CA ILE A 222 8.42 -9.81 -15.98
C ILE A 222 8.24 -11.30 -16.28
N PHE A 223 8.94 -11.81 -17.28
CA PHE A 223 8.89 -13.22 -17.68
C PHE A 223 9.32 -14.15 -16.54
N GLU A 224 10.45 -13.85 -15.90
CA GLU A 224 10.95 -14.60 -14.75
C GLU A 224 10.00 -14.53 -13.55
N ALA A 225 9.41 -13.36 -13.29
CA ALA A 225 8.42 -13.20 -12.23
C ALA A 225 7.16 -14.04 -12.47
N LEU A 226 6.67 -14.10 -13.72
CA LEU A 226 5.54 -14.94 -14.12
C LEU A 226 5.88 -16.44 -14.01
N ARG A 227 7.07 -16.84 -14.48
CA ARG A 227 7.58 -18.22 -14.32
C ARG A 227 7.70 -18.64 -12.85
N ALA A 228 8.12 -17.72 -11.97
CA ALA A 228 8.23 -17.99 -10.54
C ALA A 228 6.86 -18.25 -9.87
N ARG A 229 5.74 -17.91 -10.52
CA ARG A 229 4.35 -18.07 -10.07
C ARG A 229 4.10 -17.60 -8.62
N ARG A 230 4.83 -16.58 -8.17
CA ARG A 230 4.58 -15.96 -6.86
C ARG A 230 3.37 -15.03 -6.98
N VAL A 231 2.30 -15.36 -6.25
CA VAL A 231 1.04 -14.59 -6.34
C VAL A 231 1.15 -13.24 -5.63
N GLY A 232 0.87 -12.16 -6.35
CA GLY A 232 0.81 -10.79 -5.82
C GLY A 232 -0.62 -10.27 -5.65
N SER A 233 -1.61 -10.92 -6.27
CA SER A 233 -2.97 -10.39 -6.39
C SER A 233 -2.95 -8.97 -6.96
N ARG A 234 -3.95 -8.17 -6.61
CA ARG A 234 -4.06 -6.77 -6.99
C ARG A 234 -3.01 -5.84 -6.39
N PHE A 235 -2.22 -6.31 -5.41
CA PHE A 235 -1.11 -5.54 -4.88
C PHE A 235 0.13 -5.58 -5.80
N GLY A 236 0.20 -6.53 -6.74
CA GLY A 236 1.39 -6.77 -7.58
C GLY A 236 2.62 -7.26 -6.81
N ASN A 237 2.58 -7.25 -5.47
CA ASN A 237 3.68 -7.65 -4.60
C ASN A 237 3.25 -8.80 -3.67
N PRO A 238 3.88 -9.98 -3.76
CA PRO A 238 3.51 -11.14 -2.95
C PRO A 238 3.67 -10.93 -1.45
N ASN A 239 4.63 -10.11 -1.03
CA ASN A 239 4.87 -9.88 0.39
C ASN A 239 3.80 -8.96 1.00
N VAL A 240 3.33 -7.98 0.24
CA VAL A 240 2.25 -7.07 0.66
C VAL A 240 0.93 -7.82 0.79
N LEU A 241 0.60 -8.65 -0.22
CA LEU A 241 -0.56 -9.53 -0.17
C LEU A 241 -0.52 -10.40 1.10
N ALA A 242 0.61 -11.07 1.36
CA ALA A 242 0.72 -11.96 2.49
C ALA A 242 0.57 -11.23 3.85
N GLY A 243 1.16 -10.04 3.98
CA GLY A 243 0.98 -9.19 5.16
C GLY A 243 -0.47 -8.77 5.37
N PHE A 244 -1.18 -8.40 4.29
CA PHE A 244 -2.59 -8.04 4.33
C PHE A 244 -3.48 -9.23 4.74
N LEU A 245 -3.31 -10.40 4.12
CA LEU A 245 -4.10 -11.60 4.45
C LEU A 245 -3.84 -12.09 5.89
N ALA A 246 -2.62 -11.92 6.40
CA ALA A 246 -2.29 -12.26 7.79
C ALA A 246 -3.08 -11.42 8.82
N MET A 247 -3.44 -10.17 8.50
CA MET A 247 -4.29 -9.33 9.36
C MET A 247 -5.73 -9.86 9.45
N ALA A 248 -6.22 -10.54 8.41
CA ALA A 248 -7.59 -11.06 8.37
C ALA A 248 -7.74 -12.38 9.17
N ALA A 249 -6.67 -13.15 9.38
CA ALA A 249 -6.73 -14.44 10.06
C ALA A 249 -7.26 -14.38 11.51
N PRO A 250 -6.82 -13.44 12.38
CA PRO A 250 -7.42 -13.25 13.70
C PRO A 250 -8.92 -12.96 13.65
N LEU A 251 -9.37 -12.21 12.63
CA LEU A 251 -10.76 -11.82 12.45
C LEU A 251 -11.63 -13.01 12.00
N ALA A 252 -11.07 -13.90 11.18
CA ALA A 252 -11.75 -15.14 10.77
C ALA A 252 -11.98 -16.08 11.97
N ILE A 253 -10.98 -16.19 12.86
CA ILE A 253 -11.10 -16.95 14.12
C ILE A 253 -12.12 -16.28 15.05
N ALA A 254 -12.12 -14.95 15.13
CA ALA A 254 -13.11 -14.20 15.90
C ALA A 254 -14.53 -14.53 15.41
N ALA A 255 -14.76 -14.46 14.10
CA ALA A 255 -16.04 -14.76 13.46
C ALA A 255 -16.48 -16.22 13.72
N ALA A 256 -15.60 -17.19 13.51
CA ALA A 256 -15.90 -18.61 13.72
C ALA A 256 -16.29 -18.94 15.18
N VAL A 257 -15.69 -18.25 16.15
CA VAL A 257 -15.96 -18.46 17.58
C VAL A 257 -17.16 -17.66 18.09
N SER A 258 -17.39 -16.46 17.55
CA SER A 258 -18.39 -15.51 18.06
C SER A 258 -19.74 -15.59 17.36
N TRP A 259 -19.79 -15.97 16.09
CA TRP A 259 -21.05 -16.08 15.36
C TRP A 259 -21.86 -17.27 15.85
N THR A 260 -23.18 -17.20 15.69
CA THR A 260 -24.12 -18.22 16.16
C THR A 260 -24.56 -19.13 15.03
N ASP A 261 -24.68 -18.59 13.83
CA ASP A 261 -25.11 -19.33 12.64
C ASP A 261 -24.02 -20.31 12.17
N ARG A 262 -24.42 -21.54 11.85
CA ARG A 262 -23.47 -22.61 11.46
C ARG A 262 -22.86 -22.36 10.08
N SER A 263 -23.64 -21.81 9.15
CA SER A 263 -23.14 -21.52 7.80
C SER A 263 -22.13 -20.38 7.82
N ALA A 264 -22.38 -19.34 8.61
CA ALA A 264 -21.47 -18.22 8.81
C ALA A 264 -20.14 -18.67 9.46
N LYS A 265 -20.18 -19.60 10.42
CA LYS A 265 -18.96 -20.20 11.00
C LYS A 265 -18.17 -20.99 9.97
N ALA A 266 -18.86 -21.84 9.19
CA ALA A 266 -18.21 -22.62 8.14
C ALA A 266 -17.56 -21.71 7.10
N ALA A 267 -18.24 -20.62 6.71
CA ALA A 267 -17.69 -19.60 5.82
C ALA A 267 -16.43 -18.93 6.41
N ALA A 268 -16.44 -18.57 7.70
CA ALA A 268 -15.27 -17.99 8.35
C ALA A 268 -14.06 -18.94 8.39
N LEU A 269 -14.30 -20.23 8.64
CA LEU A 269 -13.27 -21.27 8.60
C LEU A 269 -12.75 -21.54 7.19
N ALA A 270 -13.65 -21.53 6.19
CA ALA A 270 -13.26 -21.66 4.78
C ALA A 270 -12.40 -20.48 4.34
N ILE A 271 -12.78 -19.25 4.71
CA ILE A 271 -11.95 -18.06 4.48
C ILE A 271 -10.57 -18.25 5.12
N LEU A 272 -10.49 -18.65 6.39
CA LEU A 272 -9.21 -18.92 7.05
C LEU A 272 -8.34 -19.92 6.26
N GLY A 273 -8.93 -21.01 5.77
CA GLY A 273 -8.25 -21.98 4.91
C GLY A 273 -7.72 -21.38 3.62
N VAL A 274 -8.52 -20.56 2.93
CA VAL A 274 -8.12 -19.85 1.71
C VAL A 274 -6.98 -18.86 1.99
N LEU A 275 -7.02 -18.12 3.12
CA LEU A 275 -5.94 -17.21 3.52
C LEU A 275 -4.62 -17.97 3.67
N TRP A 276 -4.63 -19.10 4.38
CA TRP A 276 -3.45 -19.96 4.53
C TRP A 276 -2.93 -20.48 3.20
N TYR A 277 -3.81 -20.97 2.35
CA TYR A 277 -3.44 -21.48 1.03
C TYR A 277 -2.71 -20.42 0.19
N VAL A 278 -3.27 -19.21 0.08
CA VAL A 278 -2.71 -18.13 -0.74
C VAL A 278 -1.42 -17.56 -0.15
N VAL A 279 -1.32 -17.42 1.18
CA VAL A 279 -0.08 -16.94 1.80
C VAL A 279 1.08 -17.90 1.52
N ILE A 280 0.84 -19.21 1.50
CA ILE A 280 1.86 -20.19 1.11
C ILE A 280 2.24 -20.05 -0.37
N LEU A 281 1.26 -19.92 -1.28
CA LEU A 281 1.51 -19.70 -2.71
C LEU A 281 2.26 -18.39 -3.01
N SER A 282 2.15 -17.37 -2.15
CA SER A 282 2.88 -16.10 -2.33
C SER A 282 4.41 -16.27 -2.23
N GLY A 283 4.87 -17.35 -1.59
CA GLY A 283 6.28 -17.56 -1.26
C GLY A 283 6.85 -16.54 -0.26
N SER A 284 6.01 -15.72 0.38
CA SER A 284 6.44 -14.69 1.35
C SER A 284 6.73 -15.32 2.71
N ARG A 285 8.01 -15.61 3.01
CA ARG A 285 8.43 -16.16 4.30
C ARG A 285 8.04 -15.29 5.50
N GLY A 286 8.21 -13.97 5.38
CA GLY A 286 7.78 -13.01 6.39
C GLY A 286 6.26 -13.04 6.59
N GLY A 287 5.50 -13.16 5.50
CA GLY A 287 4.04 -13.30 5.54
C GLY A 287 3.57 -14.63 6.15
N MET A 288 4.24 -15.75 5.87
CA MET A 288 3.94 -17.05 6.47
C MET A 288 4.16 -17.04 7.98
N LEU A 289 5.30 -16.49 8.44
CA LEU A 289 5.59 -16.32 9.86
C LEU A 289 4.53 -15.43 10.53
N THR A 290 4.21 -14.31 9.90
CA THR A 290 3.20 -13.36 10.38
C THR A 290 1.82 -14.02 10.48
N LEU A 291 1.40 -14.80 9.48
CA LEU A 291 0.13 -15.53 9.49
C LEU A 291 0.08 -16.58 10.61
N PHE A 292 1.17 -17.32 10.80
CA PHE A 292 1.29 -18.30 11.89
C PHE A 292 1.15 -17.62 13.25
N LEU A 293 1.90 -16.55 13.50
CA LEU A 293 1.85 -15.80 14.75
C LEU A 293 0.48 -15.14 14.97
N ALA A 294 -0.16 -14.64 13.92
CA ALA A 294 -1.50 -14.09 13.98
C ALA A 294 -2.54 -15.15 14.38
N THR A 295 -2.47 -16.33 13.77
CA THR A 295 -3.36 -17.47 14.06
C THR A 295 -3.13 -17.99 15.48
N ALA A 296 -1.88 -18.25 15.86
CA ALA A 296 -1.52 -18.72 17.20
C ALA A 296 -1.88 -17.69 18.29
N GLY A 297 -1.58 -16.40 18.05
CA GLY A 297 -1.93 -15.30 18.93
C GLY A 297 -3.43 -15.17 19.12
N ALA A 298 -4.23 -15.38 18.07
CA ALA A 298 -5.68 -15.33 18.15
C ALA A 298 -6.22 -16.43 19.06
N VAL A 299 -5.72 -17.66 18.92
CA VAL A 299 -6.08 -18.79 19.80
C VAL A 299 -5.67 -18.50 21.25
N ALA A 300 -4.47 -17.96 21.47
CA ALA A 300 -4.00 -17.62 22.82
C ALA A 300 -4.87 -16.54 23.50
N LEU A 301 -5.33 -15.53 22.76
CA LEU A 301 -6.11 -14.41 23.29
C LEU A 301 -7.56 -14.77 23.69
N LEU A 302 -8.10 -15.91 23.22
CA LEU A 302 -9.40 -16.43 23.63
C LEU A 302 -9.40 -16.81 25.12
N GLY A 303 -8.28 -17.29 25.65
CA GLY A 303 -8.13 -17.74 27.03
C GLY A 303 -8.61 -19.19 27.26
N ARG A 304 -8.05 -19.84 28.30
CA ARG A 304 -8.19 -21.30 28.53
C ARG A 304 -9.63 -21.81 28.57
N GLN A 305 -10.54 -21.09 29.23
CA GLN A 305 -11.95 -21.50 29.32
C GLN A 305 -12.69 -21.42 27.98
N ALA A 306 -12.46 -20.36 27.19
CA ALA A 306 -13.08 -20.22 25.88
C ALA A 306 -12.52 -21.25 24.89
N VAL A 307 -11.22 -21.55 24.96
CA VAL A 307 -10.58 -22.61 24.16
C VAL A 307 -11.22 -23.96 24.46
N ARG A 308 -11.42 -24.32 25.74
CA ARG A 308 -12.11 -25.57 26.11
C ARG A 308 -13.54 -25.62 25.56
N LYS A 309 -14.29 -24.52 25.67
CA LYS A 309 -15.67 -24.45 25.16
C LYS A 309 -15.75 -24.56 23.63
N GLN A 310 -14.71 -24.11 22.92
CA GLN A 310 -14.68 -24.02 21.46
C GLN A 310 -13.70 -25.02 20.83
N ALA A 311 -13.28 -26.06 21.57
CA ALA A 311 -12.21 -26.97 21.18
C ALA A 311 -12.44 -27.59 19.80
N LEU A 312 -13.68 -28.05 19.53
CA LEU A 312 -14.03 -28.62 18.23
C LEU A 312 -13.80 -27.64 17.06
N ILE A 313 -14.24 -26.38 17.19
CA ILE A 313 -14.06 -25.36 16.15
C ILE A 313 -12.56 -25.08 15.92
N LEU A 314 -11.78 -25.03 17.00
CA LEU A 314 -10.34 -24.77 16.92
C LEU A 314 -9.56 -25.94 16.32
N VAL A 315 -9.97 -27.18 16.60
CA VAL A 315 -9.41 -28.39 15.96
C VAL A 315 -9.73 -28.39 14.47
N ILE A 316 -10.98 -28.10 14.08
CA ILE A 316 -11.35 -27.96 12.67
C ILE A 316 -10.54 -26.84 12.00
N ALA A 317 -10.41 -25.68 12.64
CA ALA A 317 -9.59 -24.58 12.13
C ALA A 317 -8.13 -25.00 11.91
N GLY A 318 -7.53 -25.70 12.87
CA GLY A 318 -6.17 -26.25 12.76
C GLY A 318 -6.04 -27.25 11.62
N GLY A 319 -7.00 -28.17 11.49
CA GLY A 319 -7.05 -29.14 10.38
C GLY A 319 -7.19 -28.47 9.02
N VAL A 320 -8.03 -27.45 8.90
CA VAL A 320 -8.19 -26.63 7.68
C VAL A 320 -6.88 -25.93 7.33
N CYS A 321 -6.20 -25.30 8.30
CA CYS A 321 -4.91 -24.63 8.06
C CYS A 321 -3.85 -25.63 7.59
N ALA A 322 -3.75 -26.80 8.23
CA ALA A 322 -2.80 -27.85 7.86
C ALA A 322 -3.10 -28.41 6.45
N ALA A 323 -4.37 -28.68 6.14
CA ALA A 323 -4.79 -29.13 4.81
C ALA A 323 -4.45 -28.08 3.74
N SER A 324 -4.69 -26.79 4.01
CA SER A 324 -4.31 -25.70 3.11
C SER A 324 -2.81 -25.66 2.83
N VAL A 325 -1.97 -25.89 3.84
CA VAL A 325 -0.51 -25.96 3.65
C VAL A 325 -0.13 -27.12 2.73
N VAL A 326 -0.66 -28.32 2.99
CA VAL A 326 -0.40 -29.51 2.15
C VAL A 326 -0.86 -29.28 0.72
N LEU A 327 -2.06 -28.73 0.53
CA LEU A 327 -2.61 -28.41 -0.79
C LEU A 327 -1.77 -27.37 -1.52
N ALA A 328 -1.31 -26.31 -0.82
CA ALA A 328 -0.50 -25.27 -1.43
C ALA A 328 0.88 -25.80 -1.84
N ILE A 329 1.53 -26.60 -0.99
CA ILE A 329 2.79 -27.27 -1.33
C ILE A 329 2.57 -28.21 -2.53
N GLY A 330 1.52 -29.04 -2.52
CA GLY A 330 1.19 -29.90 -3.65
C GLY A 330 0.94 -29.13 -4.95
N SER A 331 0.28 -27.97 -4.86
CA SER A 331 0.04 -27.07 -6.00
C SER A 331 1.32 -26.39 -6.50
N ALA A 332 2.26 -26.09 -5.60
CA ALA A 332 3.56 -25.49 -5.91
C ALA A 332 4.57 -26.50 -6.48
N SER A 333 4.40 -27.79 -6.14
CA SER A 333 5.24 -28.91 -6.62
C SER A 333 4.80 -29.43 -7.99
N ARG A 334 3.52 -29.26 -8.35
CA ARG A 334 3.01 -29.51 -9.71
C ARG A 334 3.30 -28.29 -10.59
N GLY A 335 4.57 -28.07 -10.92
CA GLY A 335 4.98 -27.09 -11.93
C GLY A 335 4.42 -27.45 -13.33
N PRO A 336 4.44 -26.52 -14.31
CA PRO A 336 3.81 -26.75 -15.61
C PRO A 336 4.43 -27.98 -16.29
N THR A 337 3.61 -29.00 -16.53
CA THR A 337 4.05 -30.26 -17.15
C THR A 337 4.23 -30.16 -18.66
N ASP A 338 3.71 -29.10 -19.30
CA ASP A 338 3.48 -29.12 -20.76
C ASP A 338 4.28 -28.09 -21.58
N PHE A 339 4.83 -27.02 -20.97
CA PHE A 339 5.48 -25.95 -21.75
C PHE A 339 7.00 -26.06 -21.91
N GLU A 340 7.69 -26.82 -21.04
CA GLU A 340 9.13 -27.12 -21.20
C GLU A 340 9.39 -28.25 -22.23
N ARG A 341 8.33 -28.73 -22.91
CA ARG A 341 8.39 -29.79 -23.93
C ARG A 341 8.29 -29.27 -25.36
N GLN A 342 8.60 -28.00 -25.62
CA GLN A 342 8.78 -27.58 -27.01
C GLN A 342 10.19 -27.96 -27.51
N PRO A 343 10.32 -28.66 -28.66
CA PRO A 343 11.61 -29.17 -29.15
C PRO A 343 12.63 -28.09 -29.60
N GLY A 344 12.31 -26.79 -29.44
CA GLY A 344 13.17 -25.68 -29.84
C GLY A 344 14.09 -25.12 -28.74
N ASP A 345 13.80 -25.40 -27.47
CA ASP A 345 14.60 -24.91 -26.32
C ASP A 345 15.98 -25.59 -26.18
N GLN A 346 16.34 -26.51 -27.11
CA GLN A 346 17.64 -27.19 -27.12
C GLN A 346 18.72 -26.50 -27.96
N VAL A 347 18.40 -25.45 -28.75
CA VAL A 347 19.31 -24.95 -29.80
C VAL A 347 20.25 -23.81 -29.38
N ALA A 348 20.10 -23.23 -28.18
CA ALA A 348 21.10 -22.31 -27.64
C ALA A 348 21.23 -22.62 -26.17
N GLY A 349 22.44 -22.96 -25.70
CA GLY A 349 22.81 -23.54 -24.38
C GLY A 349 22.32 -22.83 -23.10
N HIS A 350 21.07 -22.40 -23.07
CA HIS A 350 20.30 -21.98 -21.93
C HIS A 350 19.78 -23.25 -21.30
N THR A 351 20.53 -23.78 -20.34
CA THR A 351 19.99 -24.74 -19.39
C THR A 351 18.65 -24.20 -18.91
N ALA A 352 17.56 -24.96 -19.09
CA ALA A 352 16.25 -24.68 -18.53
C ALA A 352 16.44 -24.11 -17.12
N ALA A 353 15.90 -22.92 -16.85
CA ALA A 353 16.06 -22.25 -15.57
C ALA A 353 15.82 -23.26 -14.45
N PRO A 354 16.72 -23.40 -13.45
CA PRO A 354 16.65 -24.48 -12.49
C PRO A 354 15.26 -24.57 -11.87
N ARG A 355 14.64 -25.76 -11.95
CA ARG A 355 13.39 -26.06 -11.25
C ARG A 355 13.65 -26.03 -9.75
N TYR A 356 13.62 -24.85 -9.14
CA TYR A 356 13.76 -24.78 -7.70
C TYR A 356 12.52 -25.39 -7.05
N GLY A 357 12.71 -26.52 -6.37
CA GLY A 357 11.68 -27.12 -5.53
C GLY A 357 11.13 -26.10 -4.53
N PHE A 358 9.89 -26.29 -4.05
CA PHE A 358 9.31 -25.39 -3.03
C PHE A 358 10.26 -25.16 -1.84
N PHE A 359 10.93 -26.23 -1.37
CA PHE A 359 11.91 -26.16 -0.28
C PHE A 359 13.23 -25.47 -0.68
N GLU A 360 13.69 -25.60 -1.92
CA GLU A 360 14.87 -24.89 -2.42
C GLU A 360 14.60 -23.39 -2.57
N ARG A 361 13.39 -23.01 -3.01
CA ARG A 361 12.93 -21.61 -3.02
C ARG A 361 12.87 -21.00 -1.61
N LEU A 362 12.60 -21.83 -0.59
CA LEU A 362 12.61 -21.41 0.81
C LEU A 362 14.03 -21.31 1.38
N GLY A 363 14.92 -22.26 1.05
CA GLY A 363 16.26 -22.42 1.60
C GLY A 363 17.36 -21.59 0.91
N ALA A 364 17.27 -21.34 -0.40
CA ALA A 364 18.19 -20.46 -1.11
C ALA A 364 17.82 -19.00 -0.79
N SER A 365 18.71 -18.22 -0.15
CA SER A 365 18.36 -16.82 0.14
C SER A 365 19.52 -15.83 0.16
N PRO A 366 19.96 -15.37 -1.02
CA PRO A 366 20.59 -14.06 -1.11
C PRO A 366 19.71 -12.95 -0.50
N THR A 367 18.37 -13.09 -0.49
CA THR A 367 17.42 -12.05 -0.05
C THR A 367 17.47 -11.65 1.43
N ILE A 368 17.87 -12.52 2.37
CA ILE A 368 18.03 -12.12 3.78
C ILE A 368 19.27 -11.25 3.95
N ALA A 369 20.40 -11.67 3.36
CA ALA A 369 21.63 -10.88 3.36
C ALA A 369 21.40 -9.50 2.73
N GLN A 370 20.64 -9.44 1.63
CA GLN A 370 20.23 -8.17 1.01
C GLN A 370 19.53 -7.23 1.99
N ARG A 371 18.60 -7.73 2.82
CA ARG A 371 17.89 -6.91 3.82
C ARG A 371 18.85 -6.34 4.87
N PHE A 372 19.86 -7.10 5.29
CA PHE A 372 20.89 -6.58 6.19
C PHE A 372 21.70 -5.46 5.56
N TYR A 373 22.11 -5.59 4.30
CA TYR A 373 22.79 -4.50 3.58
C TYR A 373 21.93 -3.25 3.47
N TYR A 374 20.63 -3.40 3.23
CA TYR A 374 19.71 -2.27 3.16
C TYR A 374 19.58 -1.56 4.51
N LEU A 375 19.45 -2.32 5.60
CA LEU A 375 19.42 -1.77 6.95
C LEU A 375 20.73 -1.06 7.31
N GLU A 376 21.87 -1.63 6.94
CA GLU A 376 23.18 -1.01 7.17
C GLU A 376 23.34 0.29 6.39
N SER A 377 22.86 0.32 5.14
CA SER A 377 22.81 1.53 4.32
C SER A 377 21.89 2.59 4.96
N GLY A 378 20.72 2.17 5.45
CA GLY A 378 19.80 3.04 6.19
C GLY A 378 20.42 3.58 7.49
N TRP A 379 21.20 2.78 8.21
CA TRP A 379 21.93 3.23 9.40
C TRP A 379 22.95 4.31 9.09
N ALA A 380 23.66 4.19 7.96
CA ALA A 380 24.56 5.25 7.48
C ALA A 380 23.81 6.56 7.20
N MET A 381 22.62 6.50 6.62
CA MET A 381 21.76 7.68 6.42
C MET A 381 21.25 8.27 7.74
N ILE A 382 20.83 7.42 8.69
CA ILE A 382 20.37 7.84 10.03
C ILE A 382 21.46 8.62 10.75
N ARG A 383 22.72 8.15 10.71
CA ARG A 383 23.84 8.84 11.35
C ARG A 383 24.05 10.28 10.88
N GLN A 384 23.60 10.63 9.67
CA GLN A 384 23.75 11.97 9.12
C GLN A 384 22.65 12.94 9.55
N SER A 385 21.45 12.44 9.84
CA SER A 385 20.33 13.26 10.30
C SER A 385 19.45 12.47 11.29
N PRO A 386 19.98 12.13 12.49
CA PRO A 386 19.31 11.17 13.38
C PRO A 386 18.01 11.72 13.98
N TRP A 387 17.95 13.03 14.23
CA TRP A 387 16.83 13.68 14.89
C TRP A 387 15.71 14.08 13.92
N LEU A 388 16.10 14.70 12.79
CA LEU A 388 15.18 15.31 11.84
C LEU A 388 14.90 14.42 10.62
N GLY A 389 15.76 13.45 10.32
CA GLY A 389 15.66 12.67 9.09
C GLY A 389 15.95 13.50 7.84
N HIS A 390 15.66 12.94 6.67
CA HIS A 390 16.01 13.50 5.36
C HIS A 390 14.80 13.95 4.51
N GLY A 391 13.57 13.77 5.00
CA GLY A 391 12.32 14.03 4.28
C GLY A 391 11.71 12.76 3.68
N LEU A 392 10.42 12.78 3.35
CA LEU A 392 9.74 11.61 2.80
C LEU A 392 10.30 11.20 1.43
N GLY A 393 10.45 9.89 1.22
CA GLY A 393 11.02 9.31 0.00
C GLY A 393 12.52 9.51 -0.19
N SER A 394 13.23 10.09 0.80
CA SER A 394 14.67 10.35 0.70
C SER A 394 15.51 9.08 0.65
N TYR A 395 15.03 7.97 1.24
CA TYR A 395 15.77 6.71 1.26
C TYR A 395 16.11 6.26 -0.16
N ALA A 396 15.14 6.25 -1.08
CA ALA A 396 15.34 5.81 -2.45
C ALA A 396 16.40 6.64 -3.20
N VAL A 397 16.50 7.93 -2.86
CA VAL A 397 17.43 8.86 -3.52
C VAL A 397 18.84 8.77 -2.92
N LEU A 398 18.93 8.58 -1.60
CA LEU A 398 20.21 8.46 -0.89
C LEU A 398 20.81 7.06 -0.96
N TYR A 399 19.99 6.03 -1.14
CA TYR A 399 20.41 4.62 -1.15
C TYR A 399 21.61 4.34 -2.05
N PRO A 400 21.63 4.82 -3.32
CA PRO A 400 22.81 4.73 -4.17
C PRO A 400 24.14 5.08 -3.49
N LYS A 401 24.18 6.21 -2.80
CA LYS A 401 25.42 6.71 -2.16
C LYS A 401 25.91 5.82 -1.01
N TYR A 402 25.00 5.14 -0.31
CA TYR A 402 25.32 4.35 0.89
C TYR A 402 25.26 2.84 0.66
N LYS A 403 24.96 2.42 -0.57
CA LYS A 403 24.82 1.02 -0.98
C LYS A 403 26.09 0.23 -0.63
N LYS A 404 25.93 -0.99 -0.15
CA LYS A 404 27.04 -1.93 0.09
C LYS A 404 27.44 -2.65 -1.20
N PRO A 405 28.71 -3.05 -1.38
CA PRO A 405 29.17 -3.69 -2.63
C PRO A 405 28.34 -4.89 -3.07
N LEU A 406 27.96 -5.77 -2.12
CA LEU A 406 27.16 -6.96 -2.39
C LEU A 406 25.64 -6.71 -2.36
N ALA A 407 25.21 -5.46 -2.22
CA ALA A 407 23.81 -5.11 -2.16
C ALA A 407 23.21 -4.91 -3.56
N ARG A 408 21.95 -5.30 -3.75
CA ARG A 408 21.17 -5.02 -4.94
C ARG A 408 20.61 -3.60 -4.89
N GLU A 409 20.16 -3.11 -6.04
CA GLU A 409 19.40 -1.86 -6.11
C GLU A 409 18.05 -2.01 -5.40
N THR A 410 17.68 -1.00 -4.61
CA THR A 410 16.35 -0.94 -3.98
C THR A 410 15.93 0.50 -3.75
N ARG A 411 14.61 0.72 -3.68
CA ARG A 411 14.01 2.00 -3.26
C ARG A 411 13.61 2.01 -1.78
N TYR A 412 13.65 0.85 -1.12
CA TYR A 412 13.15 0.70 0.24
C TYR A 412 14.05 -0.20 1.11
N PRO A 413 14.19 0.07 2.41
CA PRO A 413 15.00 -0.78 3.30
C PRO A 413 14.37 -2.12 3.70
N HIS A 414 13.17 -2.45 3.23
CA HIS A 414 12.34 -3.57 3.71
C HIS A 414 12.16 -3.64 5.25
N ASN A 415 12.11 -2.48 5.89
CA ASN A 415 11.80 -2.30 7.30
C ASN A 415 11.23 -0.89 7.52
N ILE A 416 9.98 -0.79 7.99
CA ILE A 416 9.33 0.51 8.09
C ILE A 416 9.95 1.43 9.14
N PHE A 417 10.51 0.87 10.22
CA PHE A 417 11.10 1.64 11.30
C PHE A 417 12.38 2.32 10.83
N CYS A 418 13.21 1.58 10.08
CA CYS A 418 14.38 2.14 9.40
C CYS A 418 13.96 3.25 8.43
N GLN A 419 12.93 3.01 7.60
CA GLN A 419 12.44 4.03 6.67
C GLN A 419 11.92 5.28 7.39
N LEU A 420 11.05 5.14 8.40
CA LEU A 420 10.52 6.25 9.18
C LEU A 420 11.63 7.04 9.87
N TRP A 421 12.68 6.37 10.36
CA TRP A 421 13.80 7.05 10.98
C TRP A 421 14.66 7.80 9.96
N VAL A 422 14.98 7.18 8.81
CA VAL A 422 15.73 7.84 7.73
C VAL A 422 14.97 9.07 7.23
N GLU A 423 13.65 8.96 7.03
CA GLU A 423 12.86 10.00 6.37
C GLU A 423 12.37 11.07 7.35
N LEU A 424 11.84 10.68 8.52
CA LEU A 424 11.21 11.59 9.48
C LEU A 424 12.03 11.83 10.76
N GLY A 425 13.16 11.15 10.89
CA GLY A 425 14.00 11.25 12.08
C GLY A 425 13.38 10.60 13.31
N LEU A 426 14.12 10.67 14.42
CA LEU A 426 13.65 10.16 15.71
C LEU A 426 12.35 10.87 16.15
N VAL A 427 12.17 12.14 15.81
CA VAL A 427 10.93 12.88 16.13
C VAL A 427 9.72 12.23 15.49
N GLY A 428 9.75 11.95 14.19
CA GLY A 428 8.65 11.29 13.49
C GLY A 428 8.39 9.88 14.03
N LEU A 429 9.44 9.13 14.32
CA LEU A 429 9.34 7.80 14.91
C LEU A 429 8.69 7.83 16.31
N VAL A 430 9.05 8.81 17.15
CA VAL A 430 8.45 9.00 18.49
C VAL A 430 6.98 9.37 18.38
N VAL A 431 6.60 10.29 17.49
CA VAL A 431 5.19 10.65 17.28
C VAL A 431 4.38 9.45 16.78
N TRP A 432 4.91 8.69 15.83
CA TRP A 432 4.26 7.49 15.31
C TRP A 432 4.11 6.39 16.39
N THR A 433 5.16 6.12 17.18
CA THR A 433 5.10 5.14 18.27
C THR A 433 4.13 5.57 19.38
N ALA A 434 4.09 6.87 19.72
CA ALA A 434 3.10 7.42 20.65
C ALA A 434 1.67 7.22 20.14
N TRP A 435 1.43 7.38 18.82
CA TRP A 435 0.12 7.12 18.24
C TRP A 435 -0.30 5.65 18.40
N VAL A 436 0.59 4.71 18.06
CA VAL A 436 0.36 3.27 18.27
C VAL A 436 0.10 2.96 19.76
N ALA A 437 0.85 3.58 20.67
CA ALA A 437 0.65 3.41 22.11
C ALA A 437 -0.74 3.90 22.58
N VAL A 438 -1.22 5.03 22.03
CA VAL A 438 -2.58 5.54 22.32
C VAL A 438 -3.65 4.57 21.84
N VAL A 439 -3.49 3.94 20.68
CA VAL A 439 -4.40 2.90 20.19
C VAL A 439 -4.41 1.71 21.15
N ILE A 440 -3.25 1.18 21.53
CA ILE A 440 -3.14 0.06 22.46
C ILE A 440 -3.77 0.40 23.82
N ALA A 441 -3.51 1.60 24.35
CA ALA A 441 -4.09 2.07 25.60
C ALA A 441 -5.62 2.23 25.52
N SER A 442 -6.14 2.68 24.38
CA SER A 442 -7.58 2.78 24.14
C SER A 442 -8.22 1.39 24.09
N ALA A 443 -7.61 0.45 23.35
CA ALA A 443 -8.07 -0.94 23.29
C ALA A 443 -8.13 -1.61 24.67
N ARG A 444 -7.08 -1.43 25.49
CA ARG A 444 -7.02 -1.95 26.87
C ARG A 444 -8.14 -1.38 27.73
N ARG A 445 -8.41 -0.08 27.61
CA ARG A 445 -9.54 0.57 28.31
C ARG A 445 -10.89 0.00 27.87
N THR A 446 -11.12 -0.17 26.57
CA THR A 446 -12.37 -0.76 26.04
C THR A 446 -12.59 -2.16 26.60
N VAL A 447 -11.57 -3.03 26.49
CA VAL A 447 -11.64 -4.40 27.01
C VAL A 447 -11.84 -4.41 28.53
N GLY A 448 -11.20 -3.49 29.26
CA GLY A 448 -11.37 -3.32 30.71
C GLY A 448 -12.80 -2.94 31.09
N CYS A 449 -13.41 -1.98 30.40
CA CYS A 449 -14.80 -1.57 30.64
C CYS A 449 -15.78 -2.71 30.35
N LEU A 450 -15.55 -3.47 29.27
CA LEU A 450 -16.40 -4.59 28.87
C LEU A 450 -16.28 -5.83 29.78
N LYS A 451 -15.27 -5.91 30.67
CA LYS A 451 -15.27 -6.95 31.72
C LYS A 451 -16.53 -6.86 32.59
N LYS A 452 -17.13 -5.67 32.71
CA LYS A 452 -18.35 -5.43 33.49
C LYS A 452 -19.65 -5.76 32.74
N SER A 453 -19.66 -5.79 31.40
CA SER A 453 -20.91 -5.79 30.61
C SER A 453 -21.42 -7.16 30.13
N GLN A 454 -20.93 -8.28 30.68
CA GLN A 454 -21.23 -9.68 30.30
C GLN A 454 -21.06 -10.09 28.81
N ASN A 455 -20.88 -9.18 27.85
CA ASN A 455 -20.84 -9.48 26.41
C ASN A 455 -19.48 -10.08 25.99
N GLY A 456 -19.38 -11.41 26.02
CA GLY A 456 -18.16 -12.17 25.71
C GLY A 456 -17.69 -12.04 24.25
N ALA A 457 -18.62 -11.99 23.29
CA ALA A 457 -18.30 -11.93 21.86
C ALA A 457 -17.61 -10.61 21.48
N LEU A 458 -18.14 -9.48 21.98
CA LEU A 458 -17.58 -8.15 21.75
C LEU A 458 -16.14 -8.02 22.29
N ARG A 459 -15.87 -8.60 23.47
CA ARG A 459 -14.51 -8.66 24.05
C ARG A 459 -13.53 -9.43 23.18
N VAL A 460 -13.97 -10.55 22.60
CA VAL A 460 -13.15 -11.34 21.67
C VAL A 460 -12.90 -10.55 20.40
N GLY A 461 -13.92 -9.95 19.79
CA GLY A 461 -13.78 -9.15 18.57
C GLY A 461 -12.76 -8.01 18.71
N ILE A 462 -12.82 -7.23 19.80
CA ILE A 462 -11.87 -6.13 20.04
C ILE A 462 -10.43 -6.65 20.24
N LYS A 463 -10.25 -7.75 20.97
CA LYS A 463 -8.92 -8.38 21.11
C LYS A 463 -8.36 -8.81 19.76
N MET A 464 -9.20 -9.34 18.87
CA MET A 464 -8.76 -9.79 17.53
C MET A 464 -8.51 -8.63 16.58
N LEU A 465 -9.27 -7.53 16.65
CA LEU A 465 -8.94 -6.29 15.95
C LEU A 465 -7.59 -5.73 16.39
N LEU A 466 -7.34 -5.70 17.71
CA LEU A 466 -6.06 -5.27 18.25
C LEU A 466 -4.91 -6.19 17.81
N LEU A 467 -5.14 -7.51 17.78
CA LEU A 467 -4.15 -8.44 17.28
C LEU A 467 -3.87 -8.22 15.79
N ALA A 468 -4.90 -8.07 14.95
CA ALA A 468 -4.75 -7.77 13.52
C ALA A 468 -3.90 -6.51 13.29
N ALA A 469 -4.11 -5.48 14.10
CA ALA A 469 -3.31 -4.26 14.07
C ALA A 469 -1.84 -4.44 14.47
N ILE A 470 -1.59 -5.20 15.54
CA ILE A 470 -0.22 -5.50 16.02
C ILE A 470 0.51 -6.37 15.01
N VAL A 471 -0.17 -7.36 14.44
CA VAL A 471 0.35 -8.25 13.39
C VAL A 471 0.79 -7.44 12.17
N PHE A 472 0.02 -6.43 11.77
CA PHE A 472 0.44 -5.52 10.69
C PHE A 472 1.74 -4.78 11.04
N VAL A 473 1.85 -4.22 12.24
CA VAL A 473 3.08 -3.54 12.69
C VAL A 473 4.25 -4.51 12.72
N PHE A 474 4.05 -5.74 13.22
CA PHE A 474 5.06 -6.79 13.24
C PHE A 474 5.52 -7.17 11.83
N ASN A 475 4.60 -7.35 10.88
CA ASN A 475 4.94 -7.69 9.49
C ASN A 475 5.89 -6.64 8.87
N ASN A 476 5.71 -5.37 9.24
CA ASN A 476 6.53 -4.26 8.74
C ASN A 476 7.94 -4.19 9.37
N LEU A 477 8.31 -5.09 10.28
CA LEU A 477 9.72 -5.31 10.66
C LEU A 477 10.55 -5.88 9.51
N PHE A 478 9.91 -6.64 8.62
CA PHE A 478 10.56 -7.39 7.54
C PHE A 478 10.04 -7.00 6.16
N GLU A 479 8.99 -6.19 6.08
CA GLU A 479 8.31 -5.79 4.85
C GLU A 479 7.95 -4.30 4.87
N MET A 480 7.47 -3.80 3.72
CA MET A 480 7.03 -2.41 3.54
C MET A 480 5.53 -2.28 3.31
N THR A 481 4.73 -3.19 3.86
CA THR A 481 3.26 -3.18 3.69
C THR A 481 2.63 -1.84 4.04
N TRP A 482 3.22 -1.08 4.96
CA TRP A 482 2.80 0.28 5.34
C TRP A 482 2.99 1.32 4.23
N ALA A 483 4.01 1.16 3.38
CA ALA A 483 4.21 2.03 2.22
C ALA A 483 3.18 1.77 1.10
N PHE A 484 2.44 0.65 1.20
CA PHE A 484 1.35 0.34 0.28
C PHE A 484 0.05 0.92 0.83
N ARG A 485 -0.48 1.84 0.05
CA ARG A 485 -1.62 2.66 0.37
C ARG A 485 -2.85 1.86 0.84
N GLU A 486 -3.27 0.86 0.08
CA GLU A 486 -4.49 0.11 0.36
C GLU A 486 -4.40 -0.62 1.71
N ALA A 487 -3.24 -1.21 2.00
CA ALA A 487 -3.01 -1.90 3.27
C ALA A 487 -2.93 -0.92 4.45
N TYR A 488 -2.32 0.26 4.25
CA TYR A 488 -2.28 1.33 5.25
C TYR A 488 -3.67 1.89 5.59
N LEU A 489 -4.54 2.10 4.60
CA LEU A 489 -5.90 2.59 4.83
C LEU A 489 -6.73 1.60 5.67
N ILE A 490 -6.61 0.31 5.39
CA ILE A 490 -7.30 -0.73 6.15
C ILE A 490 -6.79 -0.76 7.59
N TRP A 491 -5.48 -0.63 7.79
CA TRP A 491 -4.91 -0.51 9.13
C TRP A 491 -5.44 0.74 9.87
N CYS A 492 -5.52 1.90 9.22
CA CYS A 492 -6.10 3.12 9.81
C CYS A 492 -7.58 2.96 10.18
N LEU A 493 -8.35 2.24 9.35
CA LEU A 493 -9.74 1.89 9.65
C LEU A 493 -9.85 1.02 10.91
N LEU A 494 -8.98 0.02 11.08
CA LEU A 494 -8.94 -0.80 12.31
C LEU A 494 -8.56 0.05 13.53
N MET A 495 -7.59 0.96 13.40
CA MET A 495 -7.17 1.88 14.48
C MET A 495 -8.30 2.80 14.91
N GLY A 496 -9.00 3.40 13.93
CA GLY A 496 -10.14 4.27 14.18
C GLY A 496 -11.24 3.54 14.93
N ALA A 497 -11.57 2.31 14.51
CA ALA A 497 -12.59 1.49 15.16
C ALA A 497 -12.22 1.16 16.63
N ILE A 498 -10.98 0.74 16.87
CA ILE A 498 -10.49 0.39 18.22
C ILE A 498 -10.57 1.60 19.16
N VAL A 499 -10.08 2.75 18.71
CA VAL A 499 -10.06 3.97 19.52
C VAL A 499 -11.47 4.50 19.76
N GLY A 500 -12.31 4.54 18.72
CA GLY A 500 -13.68 5.03 18.85
C GLY A 500 -14.55 4.18 19.77
N LEU A 501 -14.44 2.85 19.68
CA LEU A 501 -15.12 1.94 20.62
C LEU A 501 -14.66 2.14 22.07
N GLY A 502 -13.41 2.58 22.30
CA GLY A 502 -12.91 2.90 23.64
C GLY A 502 -13.31 4.27 24.17
N ALA A 503 -13.53 5.24 23.29
CA ALA A 503 -13.97 6.59 23.65
C ALA A 503 -15.44 6.62 24.10
N ALA A 504 -16.25 5.66 23.63
CA ALA A 504 -17.66 5.50 23.95
C ALA A 504 -18.02 5.41 25.44
N GLY A 505 -17.14 4.85 26.28
CA GLY A 505 -17.46 4.51 27.68
C GLY A 505 -18.59 3.47 27.81
N PRO A 506 -18.82 2.90 29.02
CA PRO A 506 -20.05 2.14 29.27
C PRO A 506 -21.26 3.08 29.21
N ALA A 507 -22.35 2.64 28.56
CA ALA A 507 -23.62 3.34 28.62
C ALA A 507 -24.04 3.48 30.11
N PRO A 508 -24.43 4.67 30.58
CA PRO A 508 -24.93 4.83 31.94
C PRO A 508 -26.18 3.97 32.14
N ASP A 509 -26.31 3.36 33.32
CA ASP A 509 -27.44 2.49 33.66
C ASP A 509 -28.78 3.20 33.39
N ALA A 510 -29.64 2.55 32.60
CA ALA A 510 -30.95 3.06 32.24
C ALA A 510 -31.90 3.22 33.45
N SER A 511 -31.56 2.61 34.60
CA SER A 511 -32.31 2.72 35.86
C SER A 511 -31.95 3.94 36.71
N ALA A 512 -30.91 4.70 36.34
CA ALA A 512 -30.44 5.87 37.11
C ALA A 512 -30.83 7.23 36.48
N GLN A 513 -31.58 7.23 35.38
CA GLN A 513 -31.97 8.45 34.69
C GLN A 513 -33.39 8.88 35.09
N GLY A 514 -33.48 9.90 35.95
CA GLY A 514 -34.57 10.87 35.84
C GLY A 514 -34.55 11.56 34.47
N PRO A 515 -35.59 12.33 34.11
CA PRO A 515 -35.65 13.01 32.81
C PRO A 515 -34.36 13.79 32.58
N PRO A 516 -33.81 13.79 31.36
CA PRO A 516 -32.49 14.34 31.07
C PRO A 516 -32.44 15.79 31.55
N VAL A 517 -31.70 16.04 32.63
CA VAL A 517 -31.42 17.40 33.07
C VAL A 517 -30.56 18.01 31.97
N ALA A 518 -31.18 18.89 31.19
CA ALA A 518 -30.50 19.74 30.24
C ALA A 518 -29.48 20.58 31.01
N THR A 519 -28.24 20.09 31.12
CA THR A 519 -27.13 20.89 31.61
C THR A 519 -26.89 22.00 30.60
N SER A 520 -27.40 23.17 30.96
CA SER A 520 -27.38 24.41 30.23
C SER A 520 -25.98 25.02 30.25
N ARG A 521 -25.08 24.47 29.42
CA ARG A 521 -24.08 25.22 28.67
C ARG A 521 -23.46 24.29 27.64
N PRO A 522 -23.77 24.46 26.35
CA PRO A 522 -23.14 23.64 25.32
C PRO A 522 -21.63 23.96 25.33
N PRO A 523 -20.72 22.96 25.40
CA PRO A 523 -19.42 23.17 24.77
C PRO A 523 -19.76 23.54 23.33
N ARG A 524 -19.34 24.74 22.88
CA ARG A 524 -19.73 25.30 21.58
C ARG A 524 -19.63 24.19 20.54
N ALA A 525 -20.76 23.72 20.00
CA ALA A 525 -20.80 22.60 19.05
C ALA A 525 -19.86 22.87 17.86
N TRP A 526 -19.71 24.15 17.53
CA TRP A 526 -18.73 24.70 16.60
C TRP A 526 -17.28 24.35 16.92
N GLY A 527 -16.85 24.28 18.19
CA GLY A 527 -15.49 23.88 18.57
C GLY A 527 -15.20 22.42 18.31
N SER A 528 -16.12 21.51 18.63
CA SER A 528 -16.00 20.09 18.32
C SER A 528 -16.09 19.80 16.82
N ILE A 529 -16.99 20.50 16.12
CA ILE A 529 -17.14 20.41 14.66
C ILE A 529 -15.88 20.98 13.97
N ALA A 530 -15.36 22.12 14.43
CA ALA A 530 -14.12 22.69 13.91
C ALA A 530 -12.94 21.74 14.13
N LEU A 531 -12.82 21.13 15.31
CA LEU A 531 -11.75 20.18 15.61
C LEU A 531 -11.87 18.89 14.77
N ALA A 532 -13.09 18.39 14.52
CA ALA A 532 -13.34 17.24 13.64
C ALA A 532 -13.21 17.57 12.14
N ALA A 533 -13.47 18.81 11.75
CA ALA A 533 -13.26 19.33 10.40
C ALA A 533 -11.79 19.69 10.15
N THR A 534 -10.97 19.87 11.19
CA THR A 534 -9.56 20.26 11.05
C THR A 534 -8.76 19.25 10.21
N PRO A 535 -8.85 17.91 10.41
CA PRO A 535 -8.19 16.94 9.53
C PRO A 535 -8.70 16.96 8.09
N LEU A 536 -9.99 17.25 7.88
CA LEU A 536 -10.58 17.36 6.55
C LEU A 536 -10.11 18.63 5.84
N VAL A 537 -10.12 19.78 6.53
CA VAL A 537 -9.66 21.06 6.00
C VAL A 537 -8.15 21.03 5.78
N LEU A 538 -7.38 20.49 6.73
CA LEU A 538 -5.93 20.30 6.58
C LEU A 538 -5.64 19.30 5.44
N GLY A 539 -6.41 18.21 5.37
CA GLY A 539 -6.35 17.24 4.28
C GLY A 539 -6.57 17.88 2.91
N LEU A 540 -7.64 18.66 2.75
CA LEU A 540 -7.97 19.37 1.50
C LEU A 540 -6.99 20.50 1.18
N ALA A 541 -6.55 21.26 2.20
CA ALA A 541 -5.58 22.34 2.04
C ALA A 541 -4.19 21.81 1.63
N LEU A 542 -3.78 20.66 2.16
CA LEU A 542 -2.53 20.00 1.81
C LEU A 542 -2.66 19.12 0.56
N ALA A 543 -3.86 18.70 0.17
CA ALA A 543 -4.08 17.87 -1.02
C ALA A 543 -3.67 18.59 -2.31
N ASN A 544 -3.90 19.89 -2.44
CA ASN A 544 -3.51 20.62 -3.66
C ASN A 544 -1.99 20.57 -3.94
N PRO A 545 -1.10 21.01 -3.03
CA PRO A 545 0.34 20.96 -3.27
C PRO A 545 0.96 19.55 -3.28
N PHE A 546 0.39 18.56 -2.58
CA PHE A 546 1.04 17.24 -2.38
C PHE A 546 0.35 16.06 -3.05
N LEU A 547 -0.93 16.19 -3.37
CA LEU A 547 -1.68 15.18 -4.09
C LEU A 547 -1.91 15.66 -5.52
N PHE A 548 -2.67 16.74 -5.71
CA PHE A 548 -3.16 17.14 -7.02
C PHE A 548 -2.05 17.66 -7.94
N ARG A 549 -1.20 18.59 -7.49
CA ARG A 549 -0.11 19.11 -8.36
C ARG A 549 0.88 18.04 -8.79
N PRO A 550 1.46 17.22 -7.90
CA PRO A 550 2.35 16.12 -8.30
C PRO A 550 1.64 15.12 -9.21
N MET A 551 0.42 14.71 -8.88
CA MET A 551 -0.36 13.77 -9.68
C MET A 551 -0.65 14.32 -11.08
N MET A 552 -1.01 15.60 -11.20
CA MET A 552 -1.22 16.24 -12.50
C MET A 552 0.09 16.37 -13.27
N ALA A 553 1.21 16.66 -12.61
CA ALA A 553 2.52 16.72 -13.25
C ALA A 553 2.96 15.34 -13.77
N GLU A 554 2.82 14.29 -12.95
CA GLU A 554 3.11 12.91 -13.32
C GLU A 554 2.19 12.42 -14.44
N SER A 555 0.88 12.71 -14.36
CA SER A 555 -0.05 12.40 -15.45
C SER A 555 0.32 13.11 -16.75
N CYS A 556 0.80 14.36 -16.68
CA CYS A 556 1.32 15.05 -17.86
C CYS A 556 2.58 14.39 -18.41
N GLN A 557 3.51 13.98 -17.53
CA GLN A 557 4.74 13.28 -17.92
C GLN A 557 4.44 11.95 -18.62
N ILE A 558 3.52 11.16 -18.06
CA ILE A 558 3.14 9.87 -18.62
C ILE A 558 2.49 10.07 -20.00
N ALA A 559 1.50 10.96 -20.10
CA ALA A 559 0.88 11.28 -21.38
C ALA A 559 1.90 11.80 -22.42
N ALA A 560 2.89 12.59 -21.98
CA ALA A 560 3.94 13.07 -22.86
C ALA A 560 4.88 11.94 -23.31
N THR A 561 5.25 11.03 -22.40
CA THR A 561 6.10 9.86 -22.70
C THR A 561 5.38 8.90 -23.64
N ASP A 562 4.09 8.61 -23.41
CA ASP A 562 3.28 7.76 -24.30
C ASP A 562 3.20 8.36 -25.71
N LEU A 563 3.07 9.68 -25.82
CA LEU A 563 3.08 10.36 -27.13
C LEU A 563 4.45 10.24 -27.83
N VAL A 564 5.55 10.32 -27.09
CA VAL A 564 6.91 10.13 -27.65
C VAL A 564 7.11 8.69 -28.11
N GLU A 565 6.65 7.70 -27.34
CA GLU A 565 6.84 6.28 -27.65
C GLU A 565 5.90 5.78 -28.77
N TYR A 566 4.65 6.24 -28.81
CA TYR A 566 3.61 5.66 -29.67
C TYR A 566 3.03 6.64 -30.72
N GLY A 567 3.41 7.92 -30.70
CA GLY A 567 2.86 8.95 -31.58
C GLY A 567 3.62 9.12 -32.90
N ALA A 568 2.95 9.70 -33.91
CA ALA A 568 3.57 10.07 -35.18
C ALA A 568 4.42 11.36 -35.03
N ARG A 569 5.75 11.25 -35.23
CA ARG A 569 6.79 12.26 -34.88
C ARG A 569 6.44 13.72 -35.20
N GLU A 570 5.86 14.02 -36.35
CA GLU A 570 5.76 15.41 -36.86
C GLU A 570 4.65 16.26 -36.18
N LYS A 571 3.60 15.64 -35.63
CA LYS A 571 2.52 16.36 -34.90
C LYS A 571 2.63 16.26 -33.38
N VAL A 572 3.53 15.41 -32.89
CA VAL A 572 3.65 15.06 -31.47
C VAL A 572 4.40 16.11 -30.67
N GLU A 573 5.39 16.78 -31.29
CA GLU A 573 6.32 17.66 -30.57
C GLU A 573 5.61 18.82 -29.83
N ASN A 574 4.75 19.56 -30.52
CA ASN A 574 4.07 20.72 -29.91
C ASN A 574 3.20 20.31 -28.72
N GLU A 575 2.54 19.15 -28.78
CA GLU A 575 1.71 18.67 -27.69
C GLU A 575 2.57 18.12 -26.54
N VAL A 576 3.70 17.47 -26.83
CA VAL A 576 4.68 17.04 -25.81
C VAL A 576 5.25 18.26 -25.08
N LEU A 577 5.69 19.29 -25.80
CA LEU A 577 6.19 20.53 -25.18
C LEU A 577 5.10 21.22 -24.37
N ARG A 578 3.85 21.24 -24.84
CA ARG A 578 2.72 21.78 -24.07
C ARG A 578 2.50 21.01 -22.77
N LEU A 579 2.57 19.67 -22.80
CA LEU A 579 2.47 18.82 -21.61
C LEU A 579 3.66 19.02 -20.67
N ALA A 580 4.88 19.17 -21.20
CA ALA A 580 6.08 19.45 -20.43
C ALA A 580 6.00 20.80 -19.71
N HIS A 581 5.49 21.85 -20.37
CA HIS A 581 5.23 23.14 -19.74
C HIS A 581 4.19 23.04 -18.62
N LYS A 582 3.11 22.24 -18.81
CA LYS A 582 2.15 21.98 -17.73
C LYS A 582 2.80 21.25 -16.56
N MET A 583 3.59 20.21 -16.84
CA MET A 583 4.34 19.44 -15.84
C MET A 583 5.23 20.37 -15.00
N LEU A 584 6.04 21.23 -15.62
CA LEU A 584 6.90 22.19 -14.94
C LEU A 584 6.10 23.29 -14.21
N ARG A 585 4.96 23.74 -14.75
CA ARG A 585 4.07 24.68 -14.03
C ARG A 585 3.54 24.09 -12.72
N TYR A 586 3.23 22.79 -12.71
CA TYR A 586 2.77 22.10 -11.50
C TYR A 586 3.90 21.84 -10.51
N GLN A 587 5.11 21.54 -10.99
CA GLN A 587 6.28 21.19 -10.17
C GLN A 587 7.57 21.82 -10.74
N PRO A 588 7.78 23.14 -10.56
CA PRO A 588 8.88 23.87 -11.19
C PRO A 588 10.26 23.59 -10.59
N ARG A 589 10.31 22.90 -9.44
CA ARG A 589 11.56 22.58 -8.73
C ARG A 589 11.87 21.09 -8.75
N ASN A 590 11.25 20.33 -9.65
CA ASN A 590 11.53 18.90 -9.78
C ASN A 590 12.65 18.67 -10.81
N PRO A 591 13.87 18.28 -10.37
CA PRO A 591 15.01 18.09 -11.27
C PRO A 591 14.76 16.98 -12.30
N TRP A 592 13.91 16.00 -12.00
CA TRP A 592 13.63 14.89 -12.91
C TRP A 592 12.77 15.30 -14.10
N TYR A 593 11.94 16.35 -13.94
CA TYR A 593 11.15 16.91 -15.03
C TYR A 593 12.01 17.74 -15.97
N HIS A 594 12.99 18.48 -15.43
CA HIS A 594 14.02 19.12 -16.25
C HIS A 594 14.91 18.11 -16.97
N ASN A 595 15.35 17.04 -16.28
CA ASN A 595 16.12 15.96 -16.90
C ASN A 595 15.34 15.26 -18.02
N TRP A 596 14.06 14.95 -17.79
CA TRP A 596 13.19 14.33 -18.80
C TRP A 596 13.01 15.24 -20.02
N LEU A 597 12.78 16.54 -19.81
CA LEU A 597 12.67 17.52 -20.89
C LEU A 597 14.01 17.69 -21.64
N ALA A 598 15.13 17.65 -20.93
CA ALA A 598 16.46 17.67 -21.53
C ALA A 598 16.70 16.46 -22.45
N CYS A 599 16.36 15.25 -22.00
CA CYS A 599 16.42 14.05 -22.84
C CYS A 599 15.50 14.17 -24.07
N PHE A 600 14.29 14.70 -23.89
CA PHE A 600 13.40 14.95 -25.03
C PHE A 600 13.99 15.93 -26.05
N HIS A 601 14.59 17.04 -25.59
CA HIS A 601 15.28 17.98 -26.48
C HIS A 601 16.48 17.36 -27.19
N ARG A 602 17.27 16.54 -26.47
CA ARG A 602 18.38 15.77 -27.05
C ARG A 602 17.89 14.86 -28.17
N ASP A 603 16.84 14.08 -27.93
CA ASP A 603 16.29 13.14 -28.91
C ASP A 603 15.74 13.85 -30.16
N MET A 604 15.41 15.14 -30.04
CA MET A 604 15.00 16.04 -31.14
C MET A 604 16.17 16.80 -31.80
N GLY A 605 17.42 16.56 -31.37
CA GLY A 605 18.62 17.24 -31.88
C GLY A 605 18.78 18.70 -31.42
N ARG A 606 18.01 19.14 -30.42
CA ARG A 606 18.06 20.50 -29.85
C ARG A 606 19.08 20.59 -28.73
N VAL A 607 20.34 20.61 -29.12
CA VAL A 607 21.49 20.47 -28.20
C VAL A 607 21.52 21.56 -27.13
N GLU A 608 21.35 22.84 -27.51
CA GLU A 608 21.47 23.94 -26.55
C GLU A 608 20.31 23.98 -25.55
N GLU A 609 19.08 23.74 -26.00
CA GLU A 609 17.92 23.62 -25.11
C GLU A 609 18.06 22.43 -24.15
N ALA A 610 18.53 21.28 -24.65
CA ALA A 610 18.80 20.11 -23.81
C ALA A 610 19.86 20.41 -22.75
N ARG A 611 20.96 21.07 -23.12
CA ARG A 611 22.04 21.46 -22.21
C ARG A 611 21.56 22.41 -21.11
N GLU A 612 20.73 23.38 -21.46
CA GLU A 612 20.15 24.32 -20.50
C GLU A 612 19.24 23.60 -19.50
N GLU A 613 18.39 22.69 -19.96
CA GLU A 613 17.53 21.90 -19.07
C GLU A 613 18.33 20.92 -18.17
N PHE A 614 19.42 20.33 -18.67
CA PHE A 614 20.34 19.54 -17.83
C PHE A 614 21.01 20.39 -16.75
N ARG A 615 21.43 21.63 -17.07
CA ARG A 615 21.99 22.56 -16.06
C ARG A 615 20.96 22.90 -14.99
N LYS A 616 19.74 23.25 -15.37
CA LYS A 616 18.64 23.49 -14.40
C LYS A 616 18.39 22.26 -13.52
N ALA A 617 18.43 21.06 -14.09
CA ALA A 617 18.26 19.82 -13.34
C ALA A 617 19.38 19.62 -12.30
N LEU A 618 20.64 19.93 -12.66
CA LEU A 618 21.79 19.85 -11.76
C LEU A 618 21.84 21.00 -10.74
N ASP A 619 21.37 22.20 -11.08
CA ASP A 619 21.23 23.30 -10.11
C ASP A 619 20.22 22.96 -9.02
N LEU A 620 19.14 22.25 -9.40
CA LEU A 620 18.15 21.73 -8.46
C LEU A 620 18.64 20.50 -7.69
N TYR A 621 19.47 19.65 -8.30
CA TYR A 621 20.00 18.44 -7.66
C TYR A 621 21.43 18.09 -8.11
N GLY A 622 22.38 18.84 -7.56
CA GLY A 622 23.79 18.75 -7.93
C GLY A 622 24.49 17.45 -7.53
N ASP A 623 23.90 16.61 -6.68
CA ASP A 623 24.49 15.33 -6.26
C ASP A 623 24.05 14.14 -7.14
N SER A 624 23.26 14.37 -8.19
CA SER A 624 22.74 13.30 -9.05
C SER A 624 23.80 12.70 -9.97
N ALA A 625 24.15 11.43 -9.75
CA ALA A 625 24.95 10.67 -10.72
C ALA A 625 24.18 10.36 -12.01
N ARG A 626 22.85 10.13 -11.90
CA ARG A 626 22.01 9.81 -13.05
C ARG A 626 21.87 10.98 -14.02
N ILE A 627 21.55 12.17 -13.52
CA ILE A 627 21.40 13.37 -14.38
C ILE A 627 22.74 13.68 -15.08
N ARG A 628 23.88 13.48 -14.40
CA ARG A 628 25.19 13.61 -15.03
C ARG A 628 25.43 12.60 -16.15
N ALA A 629 25.06 11.34 -15.96
CA ALA A 629 25.20 10.32 -16.99
C ALA A 629 24.30 10.63 -18.21
N ASP A 630 23.06 11.06 -17.97
CA ASP A 630 22.14 11.48 -19.04
C ASP A 630 22.69 12.73 -19.79
N PHE A 631 23.26 13.70 -19.07
CA PHE A 631 23.90 14.87 -19.66
C PHE A 631 25.18 14.51 -20.44
N ALA A 632 25.97 13.56 -19.94
CA ALA A 632 27.15 13.06 -20.64
C ALA A 632 26.78 12.41 -21.98
N ALA A 633 25.62 11.73 -22.07
CA ALA A 633 25.14 11.16 -23.32
C ALA A 633 24.86 12.26 -24.37
N LEU A 634 24.24 13.39 -23.97
CA LEU A 634 24.09 14.55 -24.86
C LEU A 634 25.44 15.09 -25.32
N GLU A 635 26.40 15.30 -24.41
CA GLU A 635 27.71 15.85 -24.77
C GLU A 635 28.52 14.88 -25.66
N ARG A 636 28.32 13.57 -25.48
CA ARG A 636 28.88 12.52 -26.35
C ARG A 636 28.30 12.61 -27.76
N GLU A 637 26.98 12.72 -27.89
CA GLU A 637 26.28 12.86 -29.18
C GLU A 637 26.66 14.18 -29.91
N ASP A 638 26.95 15.24 -29.17
CA ASP A 638 27.47 16.53 -29.68
C ASP A 638 28.99 16.49 -29.99
N GLY A 639 29.65 15.34 -29.84
CA GLY A 639 31.08 15.15 -30.13
C GLY A 639 32.03 15.73 -29.06
N ARG A 640 31.52 16.25 -27.95
CA ARG A 640 32.31 16.82 -26.84
C ARG A 640 32.75 15.75 -25.85
N LEU A 641 33.56 14.80 -26.34
CA LEU A 641 33.96 13.60 -25.60
C LEU A 641 34.65 13.91 -24.27
N ASP A 642 35.45 14.98 -24.18
CA ASP A 642 36.10 15.38 -22.92
C ASP A 642 35.10 15.80 -21.84
N LYS A 643 34.03 16.50 -22.24
CA LYS A 643 32.99 16.91 -21.31
C LYS A 643 32.15 15.71 -20.87
N ALA A 644 31.82 14.81 -21.80
CA ALA A 644 31.15 13.56 -21.49
C ALA A 644 31.96 12.71 -20.50
N ARG A 645 33.28 12.61 -20.70
CA ARG A 645 34.21 11.92 -19.80
C ARG A 645 34.20 12.53 -18.41
N GLN A 646 34.31 13.85 -18.30
CA GLN A 646 34.23 14.54 -17.02
C GLN A 646 32.92 14.22 -16.29
N LEU A 647 31.77 14.34 -16.98
CA LEU A 647 30.45 14.12 -16.38
C LEU A 647 30.24 12.67 -15.93
N LEU A 648 30.68 11.69 -16.71
CA LEU A 648 30.62 10.28 -16.33
C LEU A 648 31.60 9.94 -15.20
N GLY A 649 32.79 10.54 -15.18
CA GLY A 649 33.74 10.41 -14.07
C GLY A 649 33.13 10.91 -12.76
N GLU A 650 32.51 12.09 -12.76
CA GLU A 650 31.77 12.61 -11.62
C GLU A 650 30.58 11.69 -11.23
N ALA A 651 29.91 11.05 -12.20
CA ALA A 651 28.85 10.08 -11.91
C ALA A 651 29.38 8.82 -11.21
N VAL A 652 30.54 8.30 -11.63
CA VAL A 652 31.23 7.18 -10.98
C VAL A 652 31.67 7.56 -9.57
N GLU A 653 32.24 8.75 -9.36
CA GLU A 653 32.63 9.21 -8.02
C GLU A 653 31.44 9.28 -7.05
N ARG A 654 30.27 9.70 -7.54
CA ARG A 654 29.06 9.79 -6.71
C ARG A 654 28.36 8.45 -6.52
N TYR A 655 28.51 7.51 -7.45
CA TYR A 655 27.94 6.18 -7.34
C TYR A 655 28.91 5.08 -7.82
N PRO A 656 29.97 4.79 -7.04
CA PRO A 656 31.08 3.95 -7.49
C PRO A 656 30.71 2.47 -7.67
N LEU A 657 29.64 2.02 -7.01
CA LEU A 657 29.16 0.63 -7.05
C LEU A 657 28.04 0.43 -8.08
N LYS A 658 27.87 1.38 -9.01
CA LYS A 658 26.93 1.26 -10.12
C LYS A 658 27.67 0.84 -11.38
N ALA A 659 27.66 -0.47 -11.64
CA ALA A 659 28.33 -1.07 -12.79
C ALA A 659 27.97 -0.39 -14.12
N TYR A 660 26.71 0.06 -14.26
CA TYR A 660 26.26 0.78 -15.45
C TYR A 660 27.06 2.06 -15.75
N TYR A 661 27.50 2.83 -14.75
CA TYR A 661 28.27 4.06 -15.00
C TYR A 661 29.70 3.76 -15.43
N HIS A 662 30.32 2.73 -14.86
CA HIS A 662 31.60 2.22 -15.33
C HIS A 662 31.51 1.71 -16.77
N TYR A 663 30.44 0.99 -17.12
CA TYR A 663 30.19 0.55 -18.50
C TYR A 663 30.05 1.73 -19.47
N LEU A 664 29.28 2.77 -19.13
CA LEU A 664 29.15 3.95 -19.99
C LEU A 664 30.48 4.66 -20.23
N LEU A 665 31.32 4.72 -19.19
CA LEU A 665 32.65 5.31 -19.27
C LEU A 665 33.57 4.44 -20.14
N ALA A 666 33.51 3.10 -19.99
CA ALA A 666 34.25 2.17 -20.83
C ALA A 666 33.88 2.30 -22.33
N ASP A 667 32.58 2.41 -22.62
CA ASP A 667 32.09 2.58 -23.99
C ASP A 667 32.51 3.92 -24.61
N LEU A 668 32.51 5.01 -23.82
CA LEU A 668 33.02 6.31 -24.25
C LEU A 668 34.53 6.25 -24.55
N GLU A 669 35.33 5.63 -23.69
CA GLU A 669 36.78 5.52 -23.92
C GLU A 669 37.12 4.65 -25.12
N ARG A 670 36.33 3.60 -25.37
CA ARG A 670 36.44 2.78 -26.59
C ARG A 670 36.23 3.63 -27.85
N GLU A 671 35.21 4.49 -27.84
CA GLU A 671 34.93 5.41 -28.95
C GLU A 671 36.04 6.45 -29.14
N ALA A 672 36.60 6.95 -28.04
CA ALA A 672 37.74 7.87 -28.05
C ALA A 672 39.08 7.21 -28.43
N GLY A 673 39.12 5.89 -28.65
CA GLY A 673 40.34 5.13 -28.98
C GLY A 673 41.23 4.77 -27.78
N ASN A 674 40.81 5.08 -26.56
CA ASN A 674 41.56 4.82 -25.33
C ASN A 674 41.28 3.41 -24.79
N LEU A 675 41.72 2.37 -25.52
CA LEU A 675 41.39 0.97 -25.23
C LEU A 675 41.81 0.52 -23.82
N GLU A 676 42.95 1.00 -23.31
CA GLU A 676 43.43 0.70 -21.95
C GLU A 676 42.48 1.23 -20.86
N ALA A 677 41.98 2.46 -21.02
CA ALA A 677 41.02 3.04 -20.09
C ALA A 677 39.67 2.32 -20.17
N ALA A 678 39.24 1.95 -21.38
CA ALA A 678 38.03 1.17 -21.59
C ALA A 678 38.07 -0.19 -20.86
N ARG A 679 39.23 -0.88 -20.89
CA ARG A 679 39.44 -2.14 -20.16
C ARG A 679 39.32 -1.99 -18.65
N ARG A 680 39.98 -0.99 -18.07
CA ARG A 680 39.91 -0.74 -16.62
C ARG A 680 38.46 -0.53 -16.17
N HIS A 681 37.71 0.29 -16.91
CA HIS A 681 36.32 0.56 -16.54
C HIS A 681 35.38 -0.62 -16.74
N ILE A 682 35.58 -1.48 -17.76
CA ILE A 682 34.74 -2.70 -17.88
C ILE A 682 35.05 -3.71 -16.77
N ASP A 683 36.31 -3.83 -16.34
CA ASP A 683 36.69 -4.68 -15.22
C ASP A 683 36.09 -4.17 -13.89
N ASP A 684 36.09 -2.85 -13.66
CA ASP A 684 35.40 -2.23 -12.53
C ASP A 684 33.88 -2.49 -12.58
N ALA A 685 33.28 -2.42 -13.77
CA ALA A 685 31.87 -2.74 -13.96
C ALA A 685 31.57 -4.21 -13.61
N LEU A 686 32.42 -5.15 -14.06
CA LEU A 686 32.34 -6.58 -13.75
C LEU A 686 32.54 -6.86 -12.25
N GLY A 687 33.37 -6.08 -11.56
CA GLY A 687 33.53 -6.15 -10.11
C GLY A 687 32.32 -5.67 -9.32
N CYS A 688 31.50 -4.78 -9.90
CA CYS A 688 30.34 -4.17 -9.25
C CYS A 688 28.99 -4.80 -9.64
N VAL A 689 28.95 -5.66 -10.65
CA VAL A 689 27.71 -6.22 -11.20
C VAL A 689 27.29 -7.49 -10.46
N LEU A 690 26.04 -7.51 -9.99
CA LEU A 690 25.41 -8.69 -9.36
C LEU A 690 24.38 -9.37 -10.26
N ASP A 691 23.94 -8.66 -11.30
CA ASP A 691 23.01 -9.20 -12.29
C ASP A 691 23.77 -10.05 -13.30
N THR A 692 23.40 -11.32 -13.42
CA THR A 692 24.11 -12.29 -14.28
C THR A 692 24.07 -11.88 -15.75
N HIS A 693 23.02 -11.19 -16.20
CA HIS A 693 22.90 -10.81 -17.61
C HIS A 693 23.69 -9.55 -17.93
N GLU A 694 23.63 -8.53 -17.08
CA GLU A 694 24.54 -7.38 -17.20
C GLU A 694 26.00 -7.85 -17.16
N LYS A 695 26.31 -8.82 -16.29
CA LYS A 695 27.65 -9.44 -16.24
C LYS A 695 28.05 -10.06 -17.57
N LEU A 696 27.19 -10.90 -18.16
CA LEU A 696 27.47 -11.53 -19.45
C LEU A 696 27.69 -10.48 -20.56
N ARG A 697 26.87 -9.43 -20.59
CA ARG A 697 27.03 -8.32 -21.55
C ARG A 697 28.37 -7.61 -21.36
N PHE A 698 28.80 -7.40 -20.11
CA PHE A 698 30.08 -6.76 -19.83
C PHE A 698 31.26 -7.66 -20.15
N GLU A 699 31.14 -8.98 -19.96
CA GLU A 699 32.14 -9.97 -20.39
C GLU A 699 32.28 -9.95 -21.92
N GLN A 700 31.17 -9.98 -22.66
CA GLN A 700 31.19 -9.86 -24.13
C GLN A 700 31.88 -8.58 -24.60
N PHE A 701 31.55 -7.44 -23.98
CA PHE A 701 32.18 -6.17 -24.30
C PHE A 701 33.70 -6.18 -24.03
N ARG A 702 34.13 -6.79 -22.92
CA ARG A 702 35.56 -6.94 -22.60
C ARG A 702 36.26 -7.81 -23.66
N ASP A 703 35.65 -8.92 -24.06
CA ASP A 703 36.21 -9.83 -25.05
C ASP A 703 36.31 -9.16 -26.44
N GLU A 704 35.36 -8.30 -26.82
CA GLU A 704 35.42 -7.45 -28.02
C GLU A 704 36.62 -6.47 -27.99
N LEU A 705 36.89 -5.85 -26.84
CA LEU A 705 38.05 -4.97 -26.65
C LEU A 705 39.38 -5.74 -26.77
N GLU A 706 39.43 -7.00 -26.32
CA GLU A 706 40.59 -7.87 -26.47
C GLU A 706 40.83 -8.28 -27.93
N ALA A 707 39.77 -8.55 -28.67
CA ALA A 707 39.87 -8.89 -30.09
C ALA A 707 40.40 -7.71 -30.92
N LYS A 708 39.91 -6.48 -30.67
CA LYS A 708 40.35 -5.26 -31.38
C LYS A 708 41.82 -4.91 -31.18
N ASP A 709 42.35 -5.17 -29.99
CA ASP A 709 43.74 -4.91 -29.64
C ASP A 709 44.69 -5.92 -30.32
N LYS A 710 44.24 -7.18 -30.45
CA LYS A 710 44.98 -8.23 -31.16
C LYS A 710 44.98 -8.04 -32.68
N SER A 711 43.99 -7.37 -33.25
CA SER A 711 43.91 -7.14 -34.70
C SER A 711 44.79 -6.00 -35.22
N GLY A 712 45.37 -5.15 -34.35
CA GLY A 712 46.18 -3.99 -34.75
C GLY A 712 45.38 -2.93 -35.55
N PRO A 713 45.91 -1.71 -35.71
CA PRO A 713 45.31 -0.68 -36.56
C PRO A 713 45.31 -1.05 -38.05
#